data_AF-A0A6J0VK13-F1
#
_entry.id   AF-A0A6J0VK13-F1
#
_cell.length_a   1.000
_cell.length_b   1.000
_cell.length_c   1.000
_cell.angle_alpha   90.00
_cell.angle_beta   90.00
_cell.angle_gamma   90.00
#
_symmetry.space_group_name_H-M   'P 1'
#
loop_
_entity.id
_entity.type
_entity.pdbx_description
1 polymer ?
#
loop_
_entity_poly.entity_id
_entity_poly.type
_entity_poly.pdbx_seq_one_letter_code
_entity_poly.pdbx_strand_id
1 'polypeptide(L)'
;MTNTPRNLTACLEAPRRVHIRPSPLRLSVSPVVRSALVNQPSDLGAGLNDGQWHSVSLSARGGHLSVMVDGEAAPLAHSLRGQIESGDTYYLGGCPDNSSAHPGCAASAGGFQGCLRLISIGDEAVDPISVQQGALGSFRDLQIDTCGLTDRCLPSYCEHGGECSQSWSTFSCDCAHTGYTGATCHSSLYEQSCEAHWHRGDSSGLYYIDSDGSGPLEPSLVYCNMTDTAWTSVQHNGSHLVRVKSLNEESPHPVFFKYMASMDQLQTIIDYADNCQQELTFHCKKSRLSTPQDGTPVSWWAGRANDTHTHWGGSQPDAHKCTCGLEGNCIDSQYYCNCDADRNEWTSTTVVLSRKKCLPVTQVVTRGGGRPHSGAAYALGPLRCSGDNSFWNSASFNTETSYLHFPTFRGELSADVSFFFKTTASSGVFLENLGITDFIRLELRAPTEVAFSFDVGNGPREVTVQSPTAFNDNRWHLVRADRNVKEASLQVGQQPRKTQPAPAAGHARLQLNSQLFVGGTASRQRGFLGCIRSLRLNGLALDLEERATMTPGVEPGCPGHCSTYGHLCHNGGRCREKRRGISCDCTFSAYDGPFCESDISAYFGAGSSVIYNFQEHYNDTFSKNSSSFTALFHEDLTLTGEMATLSFRTTGTPSSLLYVSSFDEEYLSVILAPNGSLQIRYKLDRHREPDVFNFGFKNLADGQLHHVRINREAAVMFVEVNQNARRQVILSSGTEFNAVKSIMLGTVLGKWKKEGPSPLTTL
;
A
#
# COMPACT_ATOMS: atom_id res chain seq x y z
N MET A 1 62.80 9.02 32.00
CA MET A 1 63.15 10.36 32.52
C MET A 1 63.11 11.35 31.37
N THR A 2 61.96 11.99 31.19
CA THR A 2 61.78 13.23 30.43
C THR A 2 60.58 13.92 31.05
N ASN A 3 60.83 15.03 31.74
CA ASN A 3 59.81 15.87 32.37
C ASN A 3 59.00 16.60 31.30
N THR A 4 57.66 16.57 31.42
CA THR A 4 56.71 17.58 30.89
C THR A 4 55.33 17.34 31.55
N PRO A 5 54.46 18.35 31.64
CA PRO A 5 53.89 18.82 32.91
C PRO A 5 52.68 18.01 33.40
N ARG A 6 52.55 17.96 34.74
CA ARG A 6 51.31 17.57 35.40
C ARG A 6 50.25 18.63 35.09
N ASN A 7 49.29 18.30 34.22
CA ASN A 7 48.05 19.07 34.17
C ASN A 7 47.21 18.69 35.39
N LEU A 8 47.32 19.54 36.42
CA LEU A 8 46.37 19.60 37.52
C LEU A 8 45.00 20.00 36.97
N THR A 9 43.97 19.25 37.36
CA THR A 9 42.55 19.56 37.14
C THR A 9 41.86 18.91 38.33
N ALA A 10 41.17 19.61 39.22
CA ALA A 10 40.34 20.79 39.15
C ALA A 10 40.69 21.77 40.28
N CYS A 11 40.28 23.03 40.14
CA CYS A 11 40.28 24.01 41.23
C CYS A 11 38.86 24.55 41.40
N LEU A 12 38.12 24.02 42.37
CA LEU A 12 36.90 24.67 42.86
C LEU A 12 37.26 25.61 44.01
N GLU A 13 37.37 26.90 43.72
CA GLU A 13 36.95 27.96 44.63
C GLU A 13 35.82 28.73 43.92
N ALA A 14 34.70 28.96 44.64
CA ALA A 14 33.50 29.81 44.36
C ALA A 14 32.13 29.07 44.25
N PRO A 15 31.01 29.80 44.03
CA PRO A 15 29.92 30.15 44.97
C PRO A 15 29.03 29.00 45.45
N ARG A 16 28.15 29.33 46.42
CA ARG A 16 26.97 28.55 46.87
C ARG A 16 26.02 27.93 45.81
N ARG A 17 26.24 28.07 44.48
CA ARG A 17 25.43 27.35 43.46
C ARG A 17 26.10 27.24 42.09
N VAL A 18 26.29 26.01 41.60
CA VAL A 18 26.62 25.66 40.20
C VAL A 18 25.73 24.50 39.77
N HIS A 19 24.94 24.65 38.69
CA HIS A 19 24.36 23.50 37.97
C HIS A 19 25.18 23.25 36.71
N ILE A 20 25.44 21.98 36.38
CA ILE A 20 26.00 21.57 35.09
C ILE A 20 24.99 20.59 34.47
N ARG A 21 24.33 20.98 33.38
CA ARG A 21 23.60 20.02 32.51
C ARG A 21 24.56 19.52 31.44
N PRO A 22 24.54 18.24 31.03
CA PRO A 22 25.53 17.71 30.10
C PRO A 22 25.30 18.05 28.62
N SER A 23 24.07 18.36 28.17
CA SER A 23 23.82 18.72 26.77
C SER A 23 22.53 19.52 26.58
N PRO A 24 22.59 20.78 26.07
CA PRO A 24 23.81 21.59 25.98
C PRO A 24 24.39 21.85 27.38
N LEU A 25 25.72 21.99 27.49
CA LEU A 25 26.37 22.31 28.76
C LEU A 25 25.82 23.62 29.33
N ARG A 26 25.09 23.58 30.46
CA ARG A 26 24.54 24.80 31.08
C ARG A 26 25.10 25.01 32.47
N LEU A 27 25.67 26.19 32.69
CA LEU A 27 26.13 26.66 33.99
C LEU A 27 25.19 27.72 34.56
N SER A 28 24.67 27.52 35.78
CA SER A 28 23.89 28.54 36.49
C SER A 28 24.48 28.88 37.85
N VAL A 29 24.57 30.18 38.15
CA VAL A 29 25.13 30.73 39.39
C VAL A 29 24.15 31.74 39.98
N SER A 30 23.84 31.66 41.27
CA SER A 30 22.89 32.57 41.95
C SER A 30 23.49 33.20 43.20
N PRO A 31 23.74 34.52 43.24
CA PRO A 31 24.01 35.25 44.48
C PRO A 31 22.71 35.65 45.21
N VAL A 32 22.81 35.89 46.52
CA VAL A 32 21.71 36.12 47.50
C VAL A 32 20.75 37.29 47.14
N VAL A 33 21.05 38.12 46.14
CA VAL A 33 20.26 39.34 45.84
C VAL A 33 19.72 39.44 44.40
N ARG A 34 20.10 38.57 43.44
CA ARG A 34 19.43 38.47 42.12
C ARG A 34 20.00 37.29 41.31
N SER A 35 19.13 36.48 40.71
CA SER A 35 19.52 35.42 39.78
C SER A 35 20.02 36.01 38.46
N ALA A 36 21.27 35.76 38.09
CA ALA A 36 21.76 35.98 36.73
C ALA A 36 21.75 34.63 36.00
N LEU A 37 20.84 34.47 35.03
CA LEU A 37 20.86 33.33 34.11
C LEU A 37 21.90 33.62 33.03
N VAL A 38 22.97 32.84 32.98
CA VAL A 38 23.89 32.85 31.84
C VAL A 38 23.22 32.06 30.71
N ASN A 39 22.49 32.75 29.83
CA ASN A 39 21.98 32.20 28.58
C ASN A 39 22.79 32.81 27.43
N GLN A 40 23.89 32.17 27.03
CA GLN A 40 24.43 32.38 25.68
C GLN A 40 24.71 31.03 25.01
N PRO A 41 24.33 30.87 23.74
CA PRO A 41 24.60 29.66 22.97
C PRO A 41 26.06 29.69 22.53
N SER A 42 26.90 28.89 23.20
CA SER A 42 28.17 28.45 22.64
C SER A 42 28.01 26.98 22.26
N ASP A 43 28.46 26.58 21.06
CA ASP A 43 28.51 25.18 20.62
C ASP A 43 29.43 24.31 21.52
N LEU A 44 30.14 24.91 22.48
CA LEU A 44 30.89 24.22 23.52
C LEU A 44 29.94 23.37 24.39
N GLY A 45 30.01 22.05 24.19
CA GLY A 45 29.26 21.07 24.97
C GLY A 45 27.96 20.56 24.33
N ALA A 46 27.83 20.65 23.00
CA ALA A 46 26.89 19.82 22.26
C ALA A 46 27.44 18.38 22.13
N GLY A 47 26.58 17.38 22.29
CA GLY A 47 26.95 15.98 22.02
C GLY A 47 27.82 15.28 23.08
N LEU A 48 28.04 15.86 24.26
CA LEU A 48 28.84 15.25 25.35
C LEU A 48 28.20 14.00 26.01
N ASN A 49 27.06 13.57 25.49
CA ASN A 49 26.33 12.37 25.90
C ASN A 49 26.58 11.19 24.93
N ASP A 50 27.77 11.14 24.36
CA ASP A 50 28.24 10.15 23.38
C ASP A 50 28.75 8.83 24.02
N GLY A 51 28.76 8.76 25.35
CA GLY A 51 29.26 7.61 26.10
C GLY A 51 30.79 7.57 26.27
N GLN A 52 31.52 8.61 25.86
CA GLN A 52 32.96 8.76 26.04
C GLN A 52 33.29 9.56 27.31
N TRP A 53 34.57 9.50 27.72
CA TRP A 53 35.07 10.29 28.83
C TRP A 53 35.37 11.73 28.39
N HIS A 54 34.67 12.69 28.98
CA HIS A 54 34.95 14.11 28.84
C HIS A 54 35.57 14.69 30.12
N SER A 55 36.45 15.66 29.96
CA SER A 55 37.04 16.43 31.05
C SER A 55 36.34 17.77 31.18
N VAL A 56 35.89 18.09 32.40
CA VAL A 56 35.22 19.37 32.70
C VAL A 56 35.95 20.02 33.86
N SER A 57 36.36 21.28 33.67
CA SER A 57 36.96 22.07 34.73
C SER A 57 36.25 23.40 34.88
N LEU A 58 35.95 23.74 36.14
CA LEU A 58 35.36 25.01 36.53
C LEU A 58 36.37 25.71 37.41
N SER A 59 36.63 26.98 37.14
CA SER A 59 37.42 27.84 38.02
C SER A 59 36.69 29.14 38.23
N ALA A 60 36.74 29.67 39.46
CA ALA A 60 36.27 31.01 39.70
C ALA A 60 37.23 31.77 40.63
N ARG A 61 37.65 32.94 40.17
CA ARG A 61 38.65 33.79 40.81
C ARG A 61 38.21 35.25 40.75
N GLY A 62 38.18 35.92 41.90
CA GLY A 62 38.00 37.37 41.98
C GLY A 62 36.78 37.92 41.22
N GLY A 63 35.65 37.19 41.22
CA GLY A 63 34.43 37.59 40.50
C GLY A 63 34.34 37.13 39.04
N HIS A 64 35.39 36.48 38.51
CA HIS A 64 35.37 35.83 37.20
C HIS A 64 35.11 34.33 37.35
N LEU A 65 34.35 33.77 36.41
CA LEU A 65 34.09 32.35 36.32
C LEU A 65 34.47 31.86 34.92
N SER A 66 35.14 30.71 34.84
CA SER A 66 35.57 30.09 33.58
C SER A 66 35.26 28.61 33.61
N VAL A 67 34.73 28.11 32.49
CA VAL A 67 34.46 26.69 32.25
C VAL A 67 35.32 26.25 31.08
N MET A 68 36.01 25.12 31.24
CA MET A 68 36.69 24.43 30.15
C MET A 68 36.15 23.01 30.00
N VAL A 69 35.91 22.59 28.77
CA VAL A 69 35.53 21.22 28.39
C VAL A 69 36.56 20.70 27.42
N ASP A 70 37.17 19.56 27.71
CA ASP A 70 38.18 18.92 26.85
C ASP A 70 39.35 19.84 26.42
N GLY A 71 39.71 20.76 27.33
CA GLY A 71 40.78 21.74 27.11
C GLY A 71 40.36 22.99 26.34
N GLU A 72 39.13 23.07 25.84
CA GLU A 72 38.59 24.25 25.19
C GLU A 72 37.86 25.14 26.21
N ALA A 73 38.17 26.44 26.21
CA ALA A 73 37.57 27.41 27.12
C ALA A 73 36.33 28.07 26.52
N ALA A 74 35.24 28.16 27.30
CA ALA A 74 34.07 28.93 26.90
C ALA A 74 34.42 30.45 26.80
N PRO A 75 33.92 31.17 25.78
CA PRO A 75 34.18 32.61 25.63
C PRO A 75 33.64 33.39 26.84
N LEU A 76 34.54 34.11 27.52
CA LEU A 76 34.38 34.96 28.73
C LEU A 76 33.01 34.89 29.45
N ALA A 77 32.94 34.07 30.51
CA ALA A 77 31.83 34.11 31.45
C ALA A 77 31.89 35.41 32.30
N HIS A 78 30.71 35.96 32.58
CA HIS A 78 30.50 37.33 33.07
C HIS A 78 31.29 37.67 34.33
N SER A 79 31.70 38.94 34.46
CA SER A 79 32.22 39.51 35.71
C SER A 79 31.07 39.73 36.70
N LEU A 80 31.05 38.98 37.79
CA LEU A 80 30.09 39.11 38.88
C LEU A 80 30.56 40.20 39.86
N ARG A 81 29.67 41.11 40.28
CA ARG A 81 29.96 42.08 41.35
C ARG A 81 29.87 41.38 42.72
N GLY A 82 31.02 41.07 43.31
CA GLY A 82 31.14 40.52 44.67
C GLY A 82 32.16 39.39 44.78
N GLN A 83 32.65 39.14 46.00
CA GLN A 83 33.51 37.98 46.28
C GLN A 83 32.66 36.72 46.33
N ILE A 84 33.16 35.66 45.70
CA ILE A 84 32.41 34.43 45.54
C ILE A 84 32.86 33.40 46.58
N GLU A 85 32.00 33.11 47.56
CA GLU A 85 32.31 32.17 48.67
C GLU A 85 31.63 30.80 48.46
N SER A 86 32.42 29.72 48.55
CA SER A 86 31.92 28.34 48.50
C SER A 86 31.31 27.92 49.85
N GLY A 87 30.39 26.96 49.83
CA GLY A 87 29.85 26.35 51.05
C GLY A 87 30.62 25.10 51.48
N ASP A 88 30.29 24.57 52.66
CA ASP A 88 30.99 23.41 53.26
C ASP A 88 30.53 22.05 52.71
N THR A 89 29.54 22.02 51.82
CA THR A 89 28.95 20.77 51.29
C THR A 89 28.79 20.84 49.79
N TYR A 90 29.31 19.81 49.11
CA TYR A 90 29.25 19.67 47.65
C TYR A 90 28.37 18.47 47.29
N TYR A 91 27.42 18.68 46.38
CA TYR A 91 26.56 17.62 45.86
C TYR A 91 26.98 17.27 44.45
N LEU A 92 27.28 15.98 44.22
CA LEU A 92 27.65 15.43 42.92
C LEU A 92 26.57 14.45 42.51
N GLY A 93 26.15 14.48 41.24
CA GLY A 93 25.14 13.54 40.75
C GLY A 93 23.67 13.98 40.93
N GLY A 94 23.34 14.90 41.84
CA GLY A 94 21.96 15.36 42.05
C GLY A 94 21.75 16.08 43.37
N CYS A 95 20.51 16.49 43.65
CA CYS A 95 20.11 17.14 44.90
C CYS A 95 19.29 16.19 45.80
N PRO A 96 19.39 16.28 47.14
CA PRO A 96 18.54 15.52 48.07
C PRO A 96 17.05 15.89 47.97
N ASP A 97 16.15 14.91 48.17
CA ASP A 97 14.69 15.04 47.97
C ASP A 97 13.98 16.02 48.93
N ASN A 98 14.60 16.41 50.06
CA ASN A 98 13.95 17.21 51.09
C ASN A 98 14.32 18.71 50.96
N SER A 99 13.48 19.44 50.21
CA SER A 99 13.67 20.85 49.83
C SER A 99 13.61 21.85 50.99
N SER A 100 13.09 21.45 52.16
CA SER A 100 12.96 22.30 53.35
C SER A 100 14.24 22.39 54.20
N ALA A 101 15.14 21.40 54.11
CA ALA A 101 16.40 21.36 54.85
C ALA A 101 17.60 21.93 54.04
N HIS A 102 17.47 22.05 52.71
CA HIS A 102 18.57 22.42 51.81
C HIS A 102 18.14 23.49 50.79
N PRO A 103 17.90 24.75 51.22
CA PRO A 103 17.42 25.83 50.34
C PRO A 103 18.38 26.21 49.18
N GLY A 104 19.57 25.59 49.13
CA GLY A 104 20.61 25.78 48.11
C GLY A 104 20.57 24.82 46.90
N CYS A 105 19.95 23.64 47.00
CA CYS A 105 19.96 22.63 45.93
C CYS A 105 18.52 22.42 45.40
N ALA A 106 18.18 23.01 44.26
CA ALA A 106 16.86 22.81 43.66
C ALA A 106 16.81 21.42 43.00
N ALA A 107 15.86 20.58 43.41
CA ALA A 107 15.61 19.30 42.76
C ALA A 107 15.13 19.54 41.32
N SER A 108 16.03 19.49 40.35
CA SER A 108 15.64 19.34 38.95
C SER A 108 15.15 17.91 38.70
N ALA A 109 14.14 17.75 37.85
CA ALA A 109 13.66 16.44 37.43
C ALA A 109 14.81 15.65 36.76
N GLY A 110 15.36 14.67 37.48
CA GLY A 110 16.47 13.80 37.07
C GLY A 110 17.85 14.31 37.50
N GLY A 111 18.50 13.62 38.44
CA GLY A 111 19.93 13.76 38.71
C GLY A 111 20.79 13.25 37.55
N PHE A 112 22.09 13.51 37.58
CA PHE A 112 23.05 12.98 36.61
C PHE A 112 23.15 11.45 36.70
N GLN A 113 23.04 10.80 35.55
CA GLN A 113 23.24 9.36 35.38
C GLN A 113 24.39 9.17 34.40
N GLY A 114 25.49 8.61 34.89
CA GLY A 114 26.72 8.45 34.13
C GLY A 114 27.89 8.14 35.06
N CYS A 115 29.09 8.14 34.52
CA CYS A 115 30.30 7.87 35.30
C CYS A 115 31.04 9.16 35.64
N LEU A 116 31.58 9.23 36.86
CA LEU A 116 32.50 10.28 37.27
C LEU A 116 33.79 9.64 37.78
N ARG A 117 34.93 10.22 37.40
CA ARG A 117 36.25 9.83 37.91
C ARG A 117 37.12 11.07 38.03
N LEU A 118 38.21 10.96 38.80
CA LEU A 118 39.20 12.03 38.96
C LEU A 118 38.58 13.35 39.48
N ILE A 119 37.72 13.23 40.49
CA ILE A 119 37.01 14.36 41.09
C ILE A 119 37.96 15.09 42.04
N SER A 120 38.02 16.41 41.92
CA SER A 120 38.81 17.27 42.82
C SER A 120 38.06 18.56 43.11
N ILE A 121 38.21 19.05 44.34
CA ILE A 121 37.55 20.24 44.87
C ILE A 121 38.63 21.04 45.61
N GLY A 122 38.82 22.32 45.26
CA GLY A 122 40.03 23.04 45.66
C GLY A 122 41.28 22.33 45.12
N ASP A 123 42.29 22.11 45.97
CA ASP A 123 43.48 21.30 45.63
C ASP A 123 43.41 19.85 46.17
N GLU A 124 42.26 19.45 46.70
CA GLU A 124 42.04 18.14 47.33
C GLU A 124 41.37 17.17 46.34
N ALA A 125 41.92 15.97 46.23
CA ALA A 125 41.31 14.89 45.44
C ALA A 125 40.19 14.22 46.25
N VAL A 126 39.01 14.11 45.67
CA VAL A 126 37.88 13.41 46.29
C VAL A 126 37.95 11.93 45.90
N ASP A 127 38.30 11.08 46.86
CA ASP A 127 38.31 9.63 46.69
C ASP A 127 36.92 9.04 46.94
N PRO A 128 36.25 8.47 45.92
CA PRO A 128 34.94 7.85 46.08
C PRO A 128 34.95 6.66 47.05
N ILE A 129 36.05 5.93 47.19
CA ILE A 129 36.16 4.80 48.13
C ILE A 129 36.04 5.29 49.58
N SER A 130 36.69 6.40 49.89
CA SER A 130 36.58 7.06 51.20
C SER A 130 35.17 7.62 51.47
N VAL A 131 34.40 7.98 50.44
CA VAL A 131 32.96 8.30 50.57
C VAL A 131 32.14 7.04 50.86
N GLN A 132 32.44 5.91 50.23
CA GLN A 132 31.77 4.63 50.51
C GLN A 132 31.93 4.21 51.97
N GLN A 133 33.12 4.45 52.54
CA GLN A 133 33.47 4.12 53.92
C GLN A 133 32.88 5.10 54.95
N GLY A 134 32.20 6.16 54.50
CA GLY A 134 31.61 7.19 55.36
C GLY A 134 32.62 8.20 55.94
N ALA A 135 33.88 8.19 55.46
CA ALA A 135 34.94 9.05 55.98
C ALA A 135 34.89 10.47 55.39
N LEU A 136 34.51 10.61 54.11
CA LEU A 136 34.46 11.90 53.40
C LEU A 136 33.03 12.40 53.11
N GLY A 137 32.00 11.57 53.31
CA GLY A 137 30.62 11.95 53.03
C GLY A 137 29.64 10.78 53.00
N SER A 138 28.46 11.03 52.45
CA SER A 138 27.38 10.04 52.28
C SER A 138 26.97 9.90 50.81
N PHE A 139 26.51 8.71 50.42
CA PHE A 139 26.04 8.43 49.05
C PHE A 139 24.69 7.70 49.08
N ARG A 140 23.98 7.72 47.94
CA ARG A 140 22.74 6.96 47.71
C ARG A 140 22.77 6.41 46.29
N ASP A 141 22.42 5.14 46.12
CA ASP A 141 22.26 4.46 44.82
C ASP A 141 23.47 4.64 43.86
N LEU A 142 24.70 4.61 44.41
CA LEU A 142 25.96 4.75 43.66
C LEU A 142 26.72 3.42 43.64
N GLN A 143 27.23 3.03 42.46
CA GLN A 143 28.23 1.98 42.33
C GLN A 143 29.62 2.61 42.29
N ILE A 144 30.52 2.13 43.14
CA ILE A 144 31.88 2.66 43.30
C ILE A 144 32.85 1.59 42.80
N ASP A 145 33.93 2.04 42.14
CA ASP A 145 34.94 1.19 41.49
C ASP A 145 34.47 0.46 40.20
N THR A 146 33.30 0.82 39.68
CA THR A 146 32.79 0.32 38.39
C THR A 146 32.20 1.46 37.55
N CYS A 147 32.44 1.40 36.23
CA CYS A 147 31.76 2.24 35.25
C CYS A 147 31.42 1.35 34.04
N GLY A 148 30.18 0.89 33.97
CA GLY A 148 29.69 0.00 32.93
C GLY A 148 28.66 0.68 32.04
N LEU A 149 29.08 1.57 31.15
CA LEU A 149 28.23 2.03 30.05
C LEU A 149 28.06 0.86 29.07
N THR A 150 26.88 0.26 29.05
CA THR A 150 26.52 -0.69 27.99
C THR A 150 26.18 0.12 26.74
N ASP A 151 27.03 0.03 25.73
CA ASP A 151 26.72 0.58 24.41
C ASP A 151 25.60 -0.26 23.78
N ARG A 152 24.39 0.30 23.77
CA ARG A 152 23.19 -0.35 23.21
C ARG A 152 23.00 -0.06 21.72
N CYS A 153 23.88 0.73 21.12
CA CYS A 153 23.88 1.04 19.69
C CYS A 153 24.98 0.27 18.91
N LEU A 154 25.78 -0.56 19.58
CA LEU A 154 26.80 -1.41 18.95
C LEU A 154 26.69 -2.89 19.42
N PRO A 155 26.21 -3.82 18.56
CA PRO A 155 25.62 -3.56 17.25
C PRO A 155 24.27 -2.82 17.36
N SER A 156 23.95 -2.00 16.36
CA SER A 156 22.68 -1.28 16.33
C SER A 156 21.52 -2.25 16.14
N TYR A 157 20.49 -2.11 16.98
CA TYR A 157 19.21 -2.80 16.82
C TYR A 157 18.22 -2.01 15.95
N CYS A 158 18.60 -0.83 15.46
CA CYS A 158 17.79 -0.05 14.53
C CYS A 158 17.99 -0.59 13.12
N GLU A 159 16.93 -1.18 12.58
CA GLU A 159 16.90 -1.83 11.27
C GLU A 159 16.72 -0.79 10.15
N HIS A 160 16.96 -1.21 8.90
CA HIS A 160 16.73 -0.40 7.69
C HIS A 160 17.37 1.00 7.71
N GLY A 161 18.58 1.10 8.28
CA GLY A 161 19.34 2.35 8.31
C GLY A 161 18.86 3.36 9.36
N GLY A 162 17.99 2.97 10.30
CA GLY A 162 17.55 3.85 11.38
C GLY A 162 18.70 4.33 12.27
N GLU A 163 18.66 5.59 12.69
CA GLU A 163 19.71 6.19 13.52
C GLU A 163 19.51 5.81 15.00
N CYS A 164 20.52 5.21 15.61
CA CYS A 164 20.47 4.79 17.01
C CYS A 164 20.97 5.89 17.94
N SER A 165 20.16 6.22 18.93
CA SER A 165 20.52 7.06 20.06
C SER A 165 20.33 6.28 21.37
N GLN A 166 21.09 6.60 22.41
CA GLN A 166 20.95 5.90 23.69
C GLN A 166 21.01 6.81 24.90
N SER A 167 20.40 6.32 25.97
CA SER A 167 20.47 6.82 27.34
C SER A 167 21.08 5.74 28.23
N TRP A 168 21.28 6.06 29.51
CA TRP A 168 21.82 5.12 30.49
C TRP A 168 21.06 3.78 30.57
N SER A 169 19.73 3.82 30.44
CA SER A 169 18.85 2.66 30.65
C SER A 169 18.29 2.05 29.36
N THR A 170 18.30 2.77 28.23
CA THR A 170 17.63 2.32 27.00
C THR A 170 18.17 3.00 25.74
N PHE A 171 17.90 2.42 24.57
CA PHE A 171 18.17 3.04 23.26
C PHE A 171 16.87 3.45 22.55
N SER A 172 16.96 4.31 21.54
CA SER A 172 15.88 4.75 20.67
C SER A 172 16.35 4.76 19.23
N CYS A 173 15.46 4.37 18.32
CA CYS A 173 15.70 4.43 16.88
C CYS A 173 14.93 5.59 16.27
N ASP A 174 15.61 6.42 15.49
CA ASP A 174 14.95 7.32 14.56
C ASP A 174 14.71 6.58 13.24
N CYS A 175 13.44 6.33 12.93
CA CYS A 175 13.00 5.69 11.70
C CYS A 175 12.57 6.70 10.62
N ALA A 176 12.78 8.00 10.85
CA ALA A 176 12.47 9.01 9.87
C ALA A 176 13.23 8.75 8.56
N HIS A 177 12.54 8.88 7.43
CA HIS A 177 13.09 8.71 6.09
C HIS A 177 13.60 7.31 5.72
N THR A 178 13.37 6.28 6.54
CA THR A 178 13.73 4.89 6.18
C THR A 178 12.62 4.17 5.41
N GLY A 179 11.36 4.63 5.55
CA GLY A 179 10.19 3.92 5.04
C GLY A 179 9.64 2.86 6.00
N TYR A 180 10.20 2.78 7.22
CA TYR A 180 9.83 1.82 8.26
C TYR A 180 9.42 2.52 9.56
N THR A 181 8.82 1.74 10.48
CA THR A 181 8.31 2.20 11.76
C THR A 181 8.45 1.13 12.85
N GLY A 182 8.01 1.47 14.07
CA GLY A 182 8.19 0.66 15.28
C GLY A 182 9.46 1.00 16.05
N ALA A 183 9.60 0.43 17.25
CA ALA A 183 10.70 0.77 18.16
C ALA A 183 12.11 0.46 17.63
N THR A 184 12.22 -0.43 16.63
CA THR A 184 13.47 -0.85 15.98
C THR A 184 13.46 -0.63 14.47
N CYS A 185 12.50 0.13 13.93
CA CYS A 185 12.34 0.35 12.49
C CYS A 185 12.15 -0.95 11.68
N HIS A 186 11.54 -1.98 12.27
CA HIS A 186 11.36 -3.27 11.63
C HIS A 186 10.15 -3.31 10.67
N SER A 187 9.05 -2.62 11.01
CA SER A 187 7.79 -2.74 10.27
C SER A 187 7.71 -1.76 9.10
N SER A 188 7.41 -2.25 7.90
CA SER A 188 7.20 -1.40 6.73
C SER A 188 5.99 -0.47 6.89
N LEU A 189 6.09 0.74 6.32
CA LEU A 189 4.97 1.68 6.19
C LEU A 189 4.07 1.40 4.97
N TYR A 190 4.55 0.60 4.02
CA TYR A 190 3.93 0.42 2.72
C TYR A 190 3.32 -0.98 2.57
N GLU A 191 2.32 -1.12 1.70
CA GLU A 191 1.76 -2.43 1.37
C GLU A 191 2.71 -3.21 0.45
N GLN A 192 2.57 -4.54 0.42
CA GLN A 192 3.53 -5.37 -0.30
C GLN A 192 3.35 -5.40 -1.82
N SER A 193 2.18 -5.01 -2.32
CA SER A 193 1.89 -5.06 -3.76
C SER A 193 0.74 -4.14 -4.16
N CYS A 194 0.63 -3.89 -5.46
CA CYS A 194 -0.54 -3.21 -6.03
C CYS A 194 -1.85 -3.99 -5.81
N GLU A 195 -1.78 -5.32 -5.67
CA GLU A 195 -2.93 -6.17 -5.37
C GLU A 195 -3.48 -5.87 -3.96
N ALA A 196 -2.58 -5.66 -2.98
CA ALA A 196 -2.96 -5.29 -1.62
C ALA A 196 -3.65 -3.91 -1.58
N HIS A 197 -3.12 -2.92 -2.31
CA HIS A 197 -3.77 -1.61 -2.46
C HIS A 197 -5.14 -1.70 -3.14
N TRP A 198 -5.25 -2.48 -4.21
CA TRP A 198 -6.52 -2.66 -4.92
C TRP A 198 -7.64 -3.19 -4.01
N HIS A 199 -7.31 -4.10 -3.08
CA HIS A 199 -8.28 -4.66 -2.12
C HIS A 199 -8.59 -3.75 -0.92
N ARG A 200 -7.92 -2.59 -0.83
CA ARG A 200 -8.30 -1.50 0.08
C ARG A 200 -9.29 -0.51 -0.58
N GLY A 201 -9.55 -0.66 -1.89
CA GLY A 201 -10.35 0.27 -2.67
C GLY A 201 -9.57 1.49 -3.17
N ASP A 202 -8.23 1.40 -3.20
CA ASP A 202 -7.38 2.46 -3.77
C ASP A 202 -7.54 2.52 -5.30
N SER A 203 -7.31 3.69 -5.90
CA SER A 203 -7.37 3.90 -7.36
C SER A 203 -6.01 3.77 -8.02
N SER A 204 -5.96 3.69 -9.36
CA SER A 204 -4.70 3.75 -10.12
C SER A 204 -3.84 4.96 -9.74
N GLY A 205 -2.52 4.76 -9.64
CA GLY A 205 -1.60 5.83 -9.20
C GLY A 205 -0.17 5.35 -8.95
N LEU A 206 0.68 6.26 -8.47
CA LEU A 206 2.03 5.95 -8.01
C LEU A 206 1.98 5.56 -6.53
N TYR A 207 2.55 4.41 -6.21
CA TYR A 207 2.62 3.88 -4.85
C TYR A 207 4.02 3.39 -4.55
N TYR A 208 4.45 3.59 -3.31
CA TYR A 208 5.56 2.82 -2.76
C TYR A 208 5.01 1.46 -2.36
N ILE A 209 5.68 0.40 -2.80
CA ILE A 209 5.40 -0.97 -2.35
C ILE A 209 6.65 -1.58 -1.73
N ASP A 210 6.46 -2.42 -0.73
CA ASP A 210 7.53 -3.12 -0.03
C ASP A 210 7.30 -4.64 -0.11
N SER A 211 7.87 -5.24 -1.16
CA SER A 211 7.56 -6.61 -1.59
C SER A 211 7.90 -7.71 -0.57
N ASP A 212 8.86 -7.44 0.29
CA ASP A 212 9.34 -8.31 1.37
C ASP A 212 8.97 -7.77 2.76
N GLY A 213 8.40 -6.58 2.88
CA GLY A 213 7.92 -6.05 4.15
C GLY A 213 9.10 -5.82 5.10
N SER A 214 9.15 -6.53 6.23
CA SER A 214 10.27 -6.41 7.17
C SER A 214 11.57 -7.12 6.71
N GLY A 215 11.67 -7.45 5.42
CA GLY A 215 12.86 -8.02 4.80
C GLY A 215 13.90 -6.95 4.47
N PRO A 216 15.06 -7.33 3.91
CA PRO A 216 16.19 -6.42 3.73
C PRO A 216 16.04 -5.42 2.58
N LEU A 217 15.04 -5.54 1.70
CA LEU A 217 14.91 -4.66 0.54
C LEU A 217 14.14 -3.38 0.92
N GLU A 218 14.61 -2.25 0.42
CA GLU A 218 13.91 -0.98 0.61
C GLU A 218 12.57 -0.93 -0.17
N PRO A 219 11.65 -0.02 0.17
CA PRO A 219 10.43 0.20 -0.60
C PRO A 219 10.73 0.75 -2.01
N SER A 220 9.97 0.29 -3.00
CA SER A 220 10.12 0.68 -4.40
C SER A 220 8.92 1.47 -4.92
N LEU A 221 9.17 2.55 -5.66
CA LEU A 221 8.11 3.34 -6.30
C LEU A 221 7.66 2.67 -7.60
N VAL A 222 6.38 2.34 -7.69
CA VAL A 222 5.76 1.70 -8.85
C VAL A 222 4.49 2.43 -9.27
N TYR A 223 4.06 2.24 -10.53
CA TYR A 223 2.74 2.66 -10.95
C TYR A 223 1.78 1.47 -10.88
N CYS A 224 0.78 1.56 -10.00
CA CYS A 224 -0.30 0.59 -9.91
C CYS A 224 -1.42 1.02 -10.87
N ASN A 225 -1.68 0.20 -11.89
CA ASN A 225 -2.82 0.36 -12.77
C ASN A 225 -3.92 -0.62 -12.34
N MET A 226 -4.95 -0.10 -11.67
CA MET A 226 -6.05 -0.84 -11.05
C MET A 226 -7.31 -0.71 -11.91
N THR A 227 -7.27 -1.31 -13.09
CA THR A 227 -8.44 -1.41 -13.99
C THR A 227 -9.20 -2.69 -13.68
N ASP A 228 -9.38 -3.58 -14.64
CA ASP A 228 -9.90 -4.94 -14.50
C ASP A 228 -9.09 -5.84 -13.55
N THR A 229 -7.79 -5.58 -13.44
CA THR A 229 -6.80 -6.29 -12.62
C THR A 229 -5.76 -5.30 -12.10
N ALA A 230 -5.15 -5.58 -10.94
CA ALA A 230 -4.04 -4.77 -10.46
C ALA A 230 -2.75 -5.11 -11.21
N TRP A 231 -2.25 -4.15 -11.97
CA TRP A 231 -0.96 -4.22 -12.64
C TRP A 231 0.07 -3.36 -11.92
N THR A 232 1.18 -3.98 -11.52
CA THR A 232 2.40 -3.31 -11.10
C THR A 232 3.24 -2.97 -12.33
N SER A 233 3.44 -1.67 -12.59
CA SER A 233 4.28 -1.18 -13.68
C SER A 233 5.57 -0.54 -13.15
N VAL A 234 6.72 -1.08 -13.56
CA VAL A 234 8.04 -0.62 -13.14
C VAL A 234 8.77 0.02 -14.32
N GLN A 235 9.20 1.26 -14.13
CA GLN A 235 9.83 2.09 -15.17
C GLN A 235 11.35 1.87 -15.23
N HIS A 236 11.92 2.17 -16.40
CA HIS A 236 13.36 2.19 -16.68
C HIS A 236 13.74 3.37 -17.59
N ASN A 237 15.03 3.63 -17.74
CA ASN A 237 15.56 4.78 -18.49
C ASN A 237 15.47 4.70 -20.03
N GLY A 238 14.73 3.74 -20.60
CA GLY A 238 14.77 3.40 -22.03
C GLY A 238 13.42 3.42 -22.74
N SER A 239 12.46 4.15 -22.17
CA SER A 239 11.11 4.31 -22.73
C SER A 239 11.10 5.11 -24.05
N HIS A 240 12.14 5.91 -24.28
CA HIS A 240 12.32 6.69 -25.51
C HIS A 240 13.07 5.89 -26.57
N LEU A 241 12.81 6.22 -27.84
CA LEU A 241 13.45 5.58 -28.99
C LEU A 241 14.98 5.78 -28.98
N VAL A 242 15.74 4.71 -28.77
CA VAL A 242 17.21 4.70 -28.83
C VAL A 242 17.66 4.21 -30.19
N ARG A 243 18.30 5.09 -30.99
CA ARG A 243 18.91 4.71 -32.28
C ARG A 243 20.25 4.02 -32.04
N VAL A 244 20.43 2.86 -32.67
CA VAL A 244 21.71 2.15 -32.70
C VAL A 244 22.68 2.94 -33.60
N LYS A 245 23.92 3.16 -33.14
CA LYS A 245 24.95 3.84 -33.93
C LYS A 245 25.23 3.07 -35.23
N SER A 246 25.78 3.77 -36.23
CA SER A 246 25.99 3.30 -37.61
C SER A 246 26.36 1.81 -37.72
N LEU A 247 25.41 1.00 -38.23
CA LEU A 247 25.52 -0.46 -38.43
C LEU A 247 26.49 -0.88 -39.55
N ASN A 248 27.43 0.01 -39.91
CA ASN A 248 28.44 -0.23 -40.94
C ASN A 248 29.57 -1.16 -40.44
N GLU A 249 29.71 -1.33 -39.13
CA GLU A 249 30.65 -2.28 -38.52
C GLU A 249 29.93 -3.57 -38.12
N GLU A 250 30.59 -4.73 -38.26
CA GLU A 250 30.05 -6.03 -37.82
C GLU A 250 29.96 -6.19 -36.29
N SER A 251 30.35 -5.17 -35.53
CA SER A 251 30.41 -5.21 -34.07
C SER A 251 28.99 -5.25 -33.45
N PRO A 252 28.79 -6.00 -32.36
CA PRO A 252 27.53 -5.98 -31.63
C PRO A 252 27.37 -4.65 -30.91
N HIS A 253 26.20 -4.03 -31.04
CA HIS A 253 25.85 -2.78 -30.37
C HIS A 253 24.82 -3.03 -29.28
N PRO A 254 25.24 -3.05 -28.00
CA PRO A 254 24.33 -3.24 -26.88
C PRO A 254 23.64 -1.94 -26.45
N VAL A 255 22.36 -2.06 -26.10
CA VAL A 255 21.54 -1.05 -25.42
C VAL A 255 21.18 -1.62 -24.05
N PHE A 256 21.50 -0.88 -22.98
CA PHE A 256 21.25 -1.30 -21.60
C PHE A 256 20.09 -0.52 -20.98
N PHE A 257 19.25 -1.22 -20.22
CA PHE A 257 18.09 -0.66 -19.55
C PHE A 257 18.30 -0.68 -18.04
N LYS A 258 18.32 0.51 -17.44
CA LYS A 258 18.46 0.70 -15.99
C LYS A 258 17.09 1.01 -15.40
N TYR A 259 16.63 0.11 -14.53
CA TYR A 259 15.39 0.27 -13.77
C TYR A 259 15.60 1.17 -12.55
N MET A 260 14.53 1.81 -12.10
CA MET A 260 14.55 2.57 -10.85
C MET A 260 14.62 1.65 -9.63
N ALA A 261 13.92 0.50 -9.69
CA ALA A 261 14.01 -0.55 -8.69
C ALA A 261 15.31 -1.37 -8.87
N SER A 262 15.86 -1.90 -7.77
CA SER A 262 16.99 -2.81 -7.77
C SER A 262 16.61 -4.15 -8.41
N MET A 263 17.63 -4.94 -8.82
CA MET A 263 17.37 -6.26 -9.40
C MET A 263 16.71 -7.22 -8.41
N ASP A 264 17.02 -7.13 -7.11
CA ASP A 264 16.41 -7.95 -6.08
C ASP A 264 14.93 -7.58 -5.87
N GLN A 265 14.60 -6.29 -5.87
CA GLN A 265 13.20 -5.79 -5.84
C GLN A 265 12.42 -6.23 -7.08
N LEU A 266 13.03 -6.19 -8.27
CA LEU A 266 12.37 -6.67 -9.48
C LEU A 266 12.13 -8.17 -9.43
N GLN A 267 13.07 -8.92 -8.87
CA GLN A 267 12.94 -10.37 -8.72
C GLN A 267 11.79 -10.75 -7.80
N THR A 268 11.64 -10.10 -6.64
CA THR A 268 10.52 -10.34 -5.73
C THR A 268 9.17 -10.00 -6.38
N ILE A 269 9.05 -8.84 -7.04
CA ILE A 269 7.83 -8.44 -7.78
C ILE A 269 7.47 -9.48 -8.84
N ILE A 270 8.44 -9.93 -9.64
CA ILE A 270 8.22 -10.93 -10.69
C ILE A 270 7.85 -12.29 -10.09
N ASP A 271 8.55 -12.74 -9.05
CA ASP A 271 8.35 -14.07 -8.50
C ASP A 271 6.96 -14.19 -7.84
N TYR A 272 6.47 -13.13 -7.18
CA TYR A 272 5.13 -13.10 -6.60
C TYR A 272 3.99 -12.85 -7.60
N ALA A 273 4.22 -12.15 -8.72
CA ALA A 273 3.16 -11.91 -9.70
C ALA A 273 2.55 -13.20 -10.29
N ASP A 274 1.34 -13.16 -10.82
CA ASP A 274 0.78 -14.29 -11.57
C ASP A 274 1.35 -14.32 -12.99
N ASN A 275 1.37 -13.15 -13.63
CA ASN A 275 1.87 -12.95 -14.98
C ASN A 275 2.75 -11.70 -15.03
N CYS A 276 3.77 -11.72 -15.88
CA CYS A 276 4.54 -10.53 -16.20
C CYS A 276 4.72 -10.44 -17.71
N GLN A 277 4.67 -9.22 -18.23
CA GLN A 277 4.91 -8.95 -19.63
C GLN A 277 5.69 -7.65 -19.81
N GLN A 278 6.40 -7.58 -20.93
CA GLN A 278 7.10 -6.39 -21.35
C GLN A 278 7.04 -6.25 -22.87
N GLU A 279 6.72 -5.05 -23.33
CA GLU A 279 6.62 -4.74 -24.75
C GLU A 279 7.93 -4.13 -25.25
N LEU A 280 8.43 -4.63 -26.38
CA LEU A 280 9.56 -4.08 -27.10
C LEU A 280 9.13 -3.72 -28.52
N THR A 281 9.35 -2.47 -28.91
CA THR A 281 9.19 -2.02 -30.28
C THR A 281 10.55 -1.91 -30.96
N PHE A 282 10.74 -2.66 -32.04
CA PHE A 282 11.90 -2.57 -32.90
C PHE A 282 11.57 -1.79 -34.17
N HIS A 283 12.24 -0.66 -34.35
CA HIS A 283 12.18 0.15 -35.56
C HIS A 283 13.36 -0.17 -36.46
N CYS A 284 13.08 -0.44 -37.73
CA CYS A 284 14.06 -0.96 -38.66
C CYS A 284 13.96 -0.28 -40.03
N LYS A 285 15.11 -0.17 -40.68
CA LYS A 285 15.28 0.24 -42.07
C LYS A 285 16.42 -0.60 -42.65
N LYS A 286 16.13 -1.45 -43.63
CA LYS A 286 17.10 -2.44 -44.17
C LYS A 286 17.80 -3.24 -43.06
N SER A 287 17.05 -3.65 -42.05
CA SER A 287 17.55 -4.33 -40.85
C SER A 287 16.52 -5.35 -40.40
N ARG A 288 16.98 -6.54 -39.99
CA ARG A 288 16.12 -7.67 -39.60
C ARG A 288 16.15 -7.88 -38.10
N LEU A 289 15.08 -8.46 -37.56
CA LEU A 289 14.97 -8.78 -36.14
C LEU A 289 15.33 -10.27 -35.91
N SER A 290 14.76 -11.16 -36.71
CA SER A 290 14.94 -12.61 -36.55
C SER A 290 16.21 -13.13 -37.23
N THR A 291 16.69 -14.27 -36.72
CA THR A 291 17.86 -14.99 -37.23
C THR A 291 17.63 -15.46 -38.67
N PRO A 292 18.53 -15.12 -39.63
CA PRO A 292 18.51 -15.66 -40.99
C PRO A 292 18.66 -17.19 -41.02
N GLN A 293 18.33 -17.81 -42.17
CA GLN A 293 18.44 -19.27 -42.37
C GLN A 293 19.86 -19.83 -42.13
N ASP A 294 20.89 -19.00 -42.26
CA ASP A 294 22.29 -19.36 -42.00
C ASP A 294 22.62 -19.50 -40.49
N GLY A 295 21.63 -19.29 -39.60
CA GLY A 295 21.74 -19.55 -38.16
C GLY A 295 22.48 -18.49 -37.34
N THR A 296 23.03 -17.45 -37.97
CA THR A 296 23.78 -16.38 -37.26
C THR A 296 22.82 -15.32 -36.70
N PRO A 297 22.68 -15.15 -35.37
CA PRO A 297 21.74 -14.20 -34.79
C PRO A 297 22.13 -12.75 -35.09
N VAL A 298 21.20 -11.99 -35.68
CA VAL A 298 21.36 -10.57 -36.03
C VAL A 298 20.92 -9.64 -34.90
N SER A 299 20.08 -10.13 -34.00
CA SER A 299 19.72 -9.43 -32.76
C SER A 299 19.32 -10.43 -31.67
N TRP A 300 19.53 -10.04 -30.42
CA TRP A 300 19.16 -10.82 -29.23
C TRP A 300 18.94 -9.89 -28.04
N TRP A 301 18.38 -10.44 -26.97
CA TRP A 301 18.18 -9.72 -25.72
C TRP A 301 18.65 -10.55 -24.52
N ALA A 302 18.89 -9.88 -23.40
CA ALA A 302 19.23 -10.52 -22.13
C ALA A 302 18.26 -10.08 -21.03
N GLY A 303 17.97 -11.03 -20.15
CA GLY A 303 17.06 -10.87 -19.02
C GLY A 303 17.76 -10.65 -17.68
N ARG A 304 17.03 -10.88 -16.58
CA ARG A 304 17.57 -10.83 -15.20
C ARG A 304 18.72 -11.81 -14.94
N ALA A 305 18.69 -12.98 -15.58
CA ALA A 305 19.71 -14.01 -15.41
C ALA A 305 20.95 -13.78 -16.30
N ASN A 306 20.97 -12.70 -17.09
CA ASN A 306 21.98 -12.43 -18.11
C ASN A 306 22.08 -13.51 -19.20
N ASP A 307 21.08 -14.40 -19.28
CA ASP A 307 20.94 -15.39 -20.34
C ASP A 307 20.59 -14.70 -21.66
N THR A 308 21.22 -15.14 -22.75
CA THR A 308 20.96 -14.62 -24.08
C THR A 308 19.77 -15.31 -24.74
N HIS A 309 18.85 -14.50 -25.27
CA HIS A 309 17.64 -14.95 -25.93
C HIS A 309 17.57 -14.41 -27.36
N THR A 310 17.54 -15.33 -28.33
CA THR A 310 17.43 -15.03 -29.78
C THR A 310 16.01 -15.20 -30.32
N HIS A 311 15.09 -15.71 -29.49
CA HIS A 311 13.67 -15.79 -29.81
C HIS A 311 12.96 -14.49 -29.43
N TRP A 312 12.03 -14.09 -30.27
CA TRP A 312 11.25 -12.87 -30.13
C TRP A 312 9.76 -13.25 -30.10
N GLY A 313 9.06 -12.83 -29.05
CA GLY A 313 7.61 -12.94 -28.93
C GLY A 313 7.11 -14.22 -28.26
N GLY A 314 6.00 -14.09 -27.53
CA GLY A 314 5.24 -15.20 -26.98
C GLY A 314 5.85 -15.89 -25.75
N SER A 315 5.20 -16.98 -25.32
CA SER A 315 5.63 -17.80 -24.18
C SER A 315 6.53 -18.98 -24.56
N GLN A 316 6.56 -19.37 -25.85
CA GLN A 316 7.29 -20.54 -26.35
C GLN A 316 8.52 -20.13 -27.19
N PRO A 317 9.71 -20.68 -26.90
CA PRO A 317 10.95 -20.37 -27.64
C PRO A 317 10.91 -20.69 -29.14
N ASP A 318 10.14 -21.71 -29.54
CA ASP A 318 10.14 -22.26 -30.91
C ASP A 318 9.21 -21.52 -31.88
N ALA A 319 8.43 -20.55 -31.39
CA ALA A 319 7.41 -19.89 -32.20
C ALA A 319 8.00 -19.04 -33.34
N HIS A 320 9.24 -18.52 -33.18
CA HIS A 320 9.95 -17.66 -34.14
C HIS A 320 9.07 -16.58 -34.82
N LYS A 321 8.06 -16.07 -34.10
CA LYS A 321 7.02 -15.16 -34.61
C LYS A 321 6.90 -13.96 -33.70
N CYS A 322 6.84 -12.76 -34.29
CA CYS A 322 6.52 -11.53 -33.57
C CYS A 322 5.01 -11.41 -33.33
N THR A 323 4.57 -10.38 -32.61
CA THR A 323 3.15 -10.19 -32.27
C THR A 323 2.23 -10.26 -33.50
N CYS A 324 2.59 -9.56 -34.59
CA CYS A 324 1.79 -9.61 -35.82
C CYS A 324 1.75 -10.98 -36.50
N GLY A 325 2.82 -11.77 -36.33
CA GLY A 325 2.93 -13.12 -36.91
C GLY A 325 2.13 -14.16 -36.13
N LEU A 326 1.90 -13.90 -34.83
CA LEU A 326 0.98 -14.66 -34.00
C LEU A 326 -0.48 -14.30 -34.29
N GLU A 327 -0.77 -13.02 -34.53
CA GLU A 327 -2.11 -12.51 -34.84
C GLU A 327 -2.52 -12.70 -36.32
N GLY A 328 -1.56 -12.96 -37.22
CA GLY A 328 -1.81 -13.14 -38.65
C GLY A 328 -2.08 -11.83 -39.40
N ASN A 329 -1.64 -10.69 -38.87
CA ASN A 329 -1.91 -9.35 -39.39
C ASN A 329 -0.63 -8.57 -39.77
N CYS A 330 0.50 -9.26 -39.99
CA CYS A 330 1.71 -8.60 -40.49
C CYS A 330 1.48 -7.92 -41.84
N ILE A 331 2.21 -6.83 -42.09
CA ILE A 331 2.10 -6.01 -43.33
C ILE A 331 2.34 -6.87 -44.59
N ASP A 332 3.24 -7.84 -44.47
CA ASP A 332 3.55 -8.80 -45.51
C ASP A 332 3.35 -10.21 -44.94
N SER A 333 2.36 -10.93 -45.48
CA SER A 333 1.99 -12.27 -45.02
C SER A 333 3.06 -13.34 -45.28
N GLN A 334 4.11 -13.02 -46.05
CA GLN A 334 5.26 -13.92 -46.26
C GLN A 334 6.24 -13.92 -45.07
N TYR A 335 6.16 -12.91 -44.20
CA TYR A 335 7.07 -12.74 -43.07
C TYR A 335 6.31 -12.81 -41.74
N TYR A 336 6.97 -13.36 -40.72
CA TYR A 336 6.42 -13.48 -39.37
C TYR A 336 6.69 -12.25 -38.48
N CYS A 337 7.46 -11.29 -38.99
CA CYS A 337 7.76 -10.01 -38.35
C CYS A 337 7.93 -8.93 -39.45
N ASN A 338 7.34 -7.75 -39.26
CA ASN A 338 7.38 -6.67 -40.26
C ASN A 338 8.81 -6.26 -40.67
N CYS A 339 9.73 -6.22 -39.71
CA CYS A 339 11.14 -5.89 -39.94
C CYS A 339 11.93 -6.93 -40.75
N ASP A 340 11.45 -8.17 -40.85
CA ASP A 340 12.17 -9.20 -41.59
C ASP A 340 11.98 -9.07 -43.11
N ALA A 341 10.99 -8.26 -43.53
CA ALA A 341 10.78 -7.87 -44.93
C ALA A 341 11.84 -6.90 -45.48
N ASP A 342 12.79 -6.43 -44.64
CA ASP A 342 14.01 -5.74 -45.08
C ASP A 342 13.77 -4.48 -45.93
N ARG A 343 12.71 -3.73 -45.61
CA ARG A 343 12.24 -2.58 -46.40
C ARG A 343 13.21 -1.39 -46.32
N ASN A 344 13.23 -0.58 -47.39
CA ASN A 344 14.01 0.67 -47.44
C ASN A 344 13.33 1.84 -46.71
N GLU A 345 12.05 1.71 -46.33
CA GLU A 345 11.32 2.65 -45.51
C GLU A 345 11.42 2.25 -44.04
N TRP A 346 11.24 3.21 -43.14
CA TRP A 346 11.14 2.88 -41.71
C TRP A 346 9.87 2.11 -41.46
N THR A 347 10.01 0.92 -40.89
CA THR A 347 8.89 0.12 -40.37
C THR A 347 9.16 -0.28 -38.93
N SER A 348 8.17 -0.89 -38.29
CA SER A 348 8.29 -1.35 -36.91
C SER A 348 7.65 -2.70 -36.70
N THR A 349 8.26 -3.46 -35.80
CA THR A 349 7.73 -4.69 -35.25
C THR A 349 7.58 -4.53 -33.75
N THR A 350 6.39 -4.81 -33.23
CA THR A 350 6.15 -4.91 -31.78
C THR A 350 6.26 -6.37 -31.35
N VAL A 351 6.85 -6.58 -30.19
CA VAL A 351 7.06 -7.88 -29.55
C VAL A 351 6.60 -7.80 -28.10
N VAL A 352 5.75 -8.72 -27.67
CA VAL A 352 5.38 -8.88 -26.26
C VAL A 352 6.11 -10.09 -25.69
N LEU A 353 6.97 -9.85 -24.69
CA LEU A 353 7.70 -10.86 -23.94
C LEU A 353 6.94 -11.16 -22.66
N SER A 354 6.47 -12.40 -22.46
CA SER A 354 5.61 -12.78 -21.31
C SER A 354 6.17 -13.90 -20.43
N ARG A 355 7.35 -14.43 -20.76
CA ARG A 355 7.98 -15.49 -19.96
C ARG A 355 8.65 -14.90 -18.72
N LYS A 356 7.94 -14.95 -17.58
CA LYS A 356 8.38 -14.40 -16.27
C LYS A 356 9.83 -14.68 -15.92
N LYS A 357 10.30 -15.93 -16.07
CA LYS A 357 11.65 -16.35 -15.69
C LYS A 357 12.77 -15.58 -16.42
N CYS A 358 12.47 -15.05 -17.61
CA CYS A 358 13.43 -14.34 -18.45
C CYS A 358 13.30 -12.80 -18.33
N LEU A 359 12.24 -12.28 -17.71
CA LEU A 359 12.03 -10.85 -17.51
C LEU A 359 12.76 -10.35 -16.24
N PRO A 360 13.01 -9.04 -16.09
CA PRO A 360 12.82 -7.99 -17.09
C PRO A 360 13.92 -7.99 -18.16
N VAL A 361 13.68 -7.31 -19.28
CA VAL A 361 14.73 -7.06 -20.27
C VAL A 361 15.72 -6.06 -19.70
N THR A 362 16.99 -6.45 -19.61
CA THR A 362 18.11 -5.62 -19.12
C THR A 362 18.99 -5.13 -20.26
N GLN A 363 19.01 -5.86 -21.36
CA GLN A 363 19.84 -5.56 -22.52
C GLN A 363 19.17 -6.00 -23.83
N VAL A 364 19.35 -5.21 -24.88
CA VAL A 364 19.08 -5.60 -26.27
C VAL A 364 20.32 -5.34 -27.10
N VAL A 365 20.65 -6.27 -27.99
CA VAL A 365 21.85 -6.21 -28.84
C VAL A 365 21.46 -6.38 -30.30
N THR A 366 21.97 -5.51 -31.15
CA THR A 366 21.90 -5.66 -32.61
C THR A 366 23.30 -5.81 -33.16
N ARG A 367 23.47 -6.71 -34.12
CA ARG A 367 24.68 -6.78 -34.92
C ARG A 367 24.51 -5.95 -36.20
N GLY A 368 25.51 -5.13 -36.52
CA GLY A 368 25.54 -4.40 -37.79
C GLY A 368 25.67 -5.36 -38.97
N GLY A 369 24.79 -5.20 -39.96
CA GLY A 369 24.79 -6.02 -41.17
C GLY A 369 25.78 -5.53 -42.23
N GLY A 370 26.58 -4.49 -41.97
CA GLY A 370 27.52 -3.89 -42.93
C GLY A 370 26.84 -3.24 -44.14
N ARG A 371 25.53 -3.00 -44.08
CA ARG A 371 24.73 -2.50 -45.20
C ARG A 371 24.61 -0.98 -45.16
N PRO A 372 24.97 -0.26 -46.25
CA PRO A 372 24.86 1.20 -46.27
C PRO A 372 23.39 1.65 -46.14
N HIS A 373 23.20 2.69 -45.34
CA HIS A 373 21.88 3.27 -44.99
C HIS A 373 20.94 2.34 -44.22
N SER A 374 21.46 1.28 -43.58
CA SER A 374 20.71 0.50 -42.60
C SER A 374 20.56 1.25 -41.29
N GLY A 375 19.46 1.00 -40.58
CA GLY A 375 19.14 1.67 -39.32
C GLY A 375 18.28 0.79 -38.42
N ALA A 376 18.61 0.79 -37.14
CA ALA A 376 17.89 0.10 -36.08
C ALA A 376 17.65 1.05 -34.91
N ALA A 377 16.49 0.97 -34.29
CA ALA A 377 16.18 1.67 -33.06
C ALA A 377 15.20 0.86 -32.21
N TYR A 378 15.30 1.01 -30.88
CA TYR A 378 14.46 0.29 -29.92
C TYR A 378 13.71 1.25 -29.02
N ALA A 379 12.50 0.88 -28.66
CA ALA A 379 11.77 1.45 -27.52
C ALA A 379 11.28 0.28 -26.65
N LEU A 380 11.69 0.26 -25.39
CA LEU A 380 11.26 -0.76 -24.43
C LEU A 380 10.22 -0.14 -23.50
N GLY A 381 9.07 -0.80 -23.38
CA GLY A 381 8.02 -0.43 -22.44
C GLY A 381 8.34 -0.88 -21.01
N PRO A 382 7.61 -0.37 -20.01
CA PRO A 382 7.83 -0.76 -18.61
C PRO A 382 7.59 -2.25 -18.40
N LEU A 383 8.21 -2.81 -17.37
CA LEU A 383 7.86 -4.15 -16.89
C LEU A 383 6.44 -4.07 -16.29
N ARG A 384 5.52 -4.90 -16.76
CA ARG A 384 4.13 -4.95 -16.26
C ARG A 384 3.84 -6.33 -15.69
N CYS A 385 3.59 -6.41 -14.39
CA CYS A 385 3.23 -7.64 -13.70
C CYS A 385 1.83 -7.52 -13.11
N SER A 386 1.03 -8.58 -13.14
CA SER A 386 -0.33 -8.60 -12.58
C SER A 386 -0.53 -9.77 -11.63
N GLY A 387 -1.43 -9.57 -10.67
CA GLY A 387 -1.74 -10.51 -9.60
C GLY A 387 -0.65 -10.59 -8.53
N ASP A 388 -0.94 -11.34 -7.47
CA ASP A 388 -0.04 -11.57 -6.34
C ASP A 388 -0.32 -12.94 -5.72
N ASN A 389 0.53 -13.92 -6.06
CA ASN A 389 0.51 -15.26 -5.50
C ASN A 389 0.66 -15.25 -3.99
N SER A 390 1.47 -14.36 -3.42
CA SER A 390 1.66 -14.28 -1.98
C SER A 390 0.42 -13.78 -1.26
N PHE A 391 -0.27 -12.77 -1.82
CA PHE A 391 -1.48 -12.21 -1.22
C PHE A 391 -2.64 -13.21 -1.25
N TRP A 392 -2.76 -14.02 -2.30
CA TRP A 392 -3.85 -15.00 -2.44
C TRP A 392 -3.56 -16.38 -1.86
N ASN A 393 -2.29 -16.72 -1.64
CA ASN A 393 -1.85 -17.97 -1.05
C ASN A 393 -2.56 -18.25 0.28
N SER A 394 -3.42 -19.26 0.29
CA SER A 394 -4.30 -19.58 1.41
C SER A 394 -4.51 -21.08 1.62
N ALA A 395 -4.88 -21.44 2.85
CA ALA A 395 -5.26 -22.79 3.22
C ALA A 395 -6.51 -22.78 4.11
N SER A 396 -7.35 -23.78 3.93
CA SER A 396 -8.58 -24.02 4.70
C SER A 396 -8.40 -25.22 5.62
N PHE A 397 -8.57 -25.00 6.92
CA PHE A 397 -8.45 -25.98 8.00
C PHE A 397 -9.85 -26.44 8.40
N ASN A 398 -10.16 -27.71 8.09
CA ASN A 398 -11.52 -28.24 8.22
C ASN A 398 -11.72 -29.08 9.48
N THR A 399 -10.64 -29.42 10.20
CA THR A 399 -10.70 -30.17 11.47
C THR A 399 -9.78 -29.56 12.53
N GLU A 400 -10.15 -29.65 13.81
CA GLU A 400 -9.34 -29.11 14.93
C GLU A 400 -8.01 -29.83 15.13
N THR A 401 -7.82 -30.96 14.45
CA THR A 401 -6.60 -31.76 14.46
C THR A 401 -5.71 -31.53 13.24
N SER A 402 -6.20 -30.78 12.24
CA SER A 402 -5.46 -30.43 11.04
C SER A 402 -4.45 -29.32 11.32
N TYR A 403 -3.27 -29.40 10.70
CA TYR A 403 -2.24 -28.37 10.79
C TYR A 403 -1.28 -28.50 9.61
N LEU A 404 -0.68 -27.37 9.22
CA LEU A 404 0.49 -27.36 8.36
C LEU A 404 1.75 -27.25 9.23
N HIS A 405 2.86 -27.79 8.75
CA HIS A 405 4.14 -27.61 9.41
C HIS A 405 5.23 -27.12 8.47
N PHE A 406 6.07 -26.23 8.98
CA PHE A 406 7.18 -25.59 8.29
C PHE A 406 8.48 -25.74 9.12
N PRO A 407 9.66 -25.43 8.54
CA PRO A 407 10.89 -25.33 9.30
C PRO A 407 10.76 -24.37 10.50
N THR A 408 11.62 -24.57 11.50
CA THR A 408 11.68 -23.74 12.71
C THR A 408 11.81 -22.27 12.35
N PHE A 409 10.97 -21.43 12.96
CA PHE A 409 10.99 -20.00 12.76
C PHE A 409 12.25 -19.37 13.34
N ARG A 410 12.91 -18.52 12.54
CA ARG A 410 14.13 -17.80 12.92
C ARG A 410 13.80 -16.35 13.26
N GLY A 411 13.41 -16.10 14.50
CA GLY A 411 13.04 -14.77 15.01
C GLY A 411 13.71 -14.44 16.35
N GLU A 412 15.03 -14.63 16.45
CA GLU A 412 15.76 -14.56 17.73
C GLU A 412 15.65 -13.18 18.39
N LEU A 413 15.94 -12.10 17.64
CA LEU A 413 15.91 -10.72 18.15
C LEU A 413 14.68 -9.95 17.69
N SER A 414 14.25 -10.17 16.46
CA SER A 414 13.04 -9.61 15.85
C SER A 414 12.20 -10.73 15.24
N ALA A 415 10.90 -10.69 15.48
CA ALA A 415 9.91 -11.66 15.05
C ALA A 415 8.64 -10.93 14.61
N ASP A 416 8.47 -10.77 13.30
CA ASP A 416 7.26 -10.31 12.62
C ASP A 416 6.47 -11.50 12.08
N VAL A 417 5.16 -11.47 12.34
CA VAL A 417 4.19 -12.43 11.81
C VAL A 417 3.00 -11.65 11.28
N SER A 418 2.69 -11.82 10.00
CA SER A 418 1.49 -11.23 9.39
C SER A 418 0.71 -12.25 8.56
N PHE A 419 -0.62 -12.22 8.69
CA PHE A 419 -1.53 -13.07 7.91
C PHE A 419 -2.96 -12.56 8.00
N PHE A 420 -3.81 -12.98 7.06
CA PHE A 420 -5.25 -12.85 7.20
C PHE A 420 -5.86 -14.15 7.73
N PHE A 421 -6.87 -14.06 8.58
CA PHE A 421 -7.71 -15.20 8.95
C PHE A 421 -9.19 -14.95 8.70
N LYS A 422 -9.94 -16.03 8.48
CA LYS A 422 -11.40 -16.02 8.35
C LYS A 422 -11.97 -17.25 9.04
N THR A 423 -12.92 -17.07 9.96
CA THR A 423 -13.50 -18.19 10.72
C THR A 423 -14.92 -17.89 11.22
N THR A 424 -15.64 -18.94 11.59
CA THR A 424 -16.86 -18.91 12.41
C THR A 424 -16.66 -19.54 13.79
N ALA A 425 -15.50 -20.17 14.03
CA ALA A 425 -15.18 -20.80 15.30
C ALA A 425 -14.89 -19.77 16.39
N SER A 426 -15.22 -20.11 17.63
CA SER A 426 -15.09 -19.20 18.78
C SER A 426 -13.66 -19.08 19.29
N SER A 427 -12.80 -20.04 18.98
CA SER A 427 -11.40 -20.08 19.41
C SER A 427 -10.57 -20.98 18.50
N GLY A 428 -9.25 -20.79 18.48
CA GLY A 428 -8.30 -21.69 17.79
C GLY A 428 -6.90 -21.11 17.70
N VAL A 429 -5.89 -21.98 17.65
CA VAL A 429 -4.48 -21.58 17.52
C VAL A 429 -4.12 -21.40 16.05
N PHE A 430 -3.72 -20.17 15.68
CA PHE A 430 -3.29 -19.84 14.32
C PHE A 430 -1.89 -20.37 14.02
N LEU A 431 -0.97 -20.20 14.98
CA LEU A 431 0.44 -20.53 14.80
C LEU A 431 1.09 -20.82 16.16
N GLU A 432 1.97 -21.81 16.18
CA GLU A 432 2.75 -22.20 17.35
C GLU A 432 4.15 -22.68 16.95
N ASN A 433 5.17 -22.18 17.62
CA ASN A 433 6.50 -22.77 17.60
C ASN A 433 7.03 -22.86 19.03
N LEU A 434 7.55 -24.02 19.40
CA LEU A 434 8.07 -24.32 20.74
C LEU A 434 9.61 -24.41 20.73
N GLY A 435 10.21 -23.99 21.83
CA GLY A 435 11.58 -24.20 22.27
C GLY A 435 11.64 -25.15 23.47
N ILE A 436 12.72 -25.09 24.24
CA ILE A 436 12.85 -25.85 25.50
C ILE A 436 11.98 -25.21 26.58
N THR A 437 12.19 -23.91 26.81
CA THR A 437 11.41 -23.03 27.68
C THR A 437 10.61 -22.02 26.86
N ASP A 438 11.19 -21.61 25.74
CA ASP A 438 10.72 -20.54 24.90
C ASP A 438 9.53 -20.99 24.04
N PHE A 439 8.66 -20.07 23.67
CA PHE A 439 7.64 -20.33 22.66
C PHE A 439 7.15 -19.03 22.03
N ILE A 440 6.48 -19.18 20.90
CA ILE A 440 5.69 -18.13 20.27
C ILE A 440 4.35 -18.73 19.82
N ARG A 441 3.24 -18.06 20.15
CA ARG A 441 1.90 -18.51 19.82
C ARG A 441 0.96 -17.34 19.50
N LEU A 442 0.22 -17.47 18.41
CA LEU A 442 -0.90 -16.59 18.04
C LEU A 442 -2.19 -17.39 18.04
N GLU A 443 -3.22 -16.90 18.72
CA GLU A 443 -4.51 -17.59 18.81
C GLU A 443 -5.71 -16.64 18.87
N LEU A 444 -6.83 -17.12 18.34
CA LEU A 444 -8.15 -16.59 18.68
C LEU A 444 -8.54 -17.20 20.02
N ARG A 445 -8.51 -16.41 21.10
CA ARG A 445 -8.90 -16.89 22.44
C ARG A 445 -10.39 -16.92 22.62
N ALA A 446 -11.08 -15.92 22.09
CA ALA A 446 -12.52 -15.77 22.14
C ALA A 446 -13.01 -15.07 20.87
N PRO A 447 -14.32 -15.09 20.56
CA PRO A 447 -14.88 -14.42 19.38
C PRO A 447 -14.41 -12.98 19.20
N THR A 448 -14.14 -12.25 20.28
CA THR A 448 -13.76 -10.83 20.28
C THR A 448 -12.30 -10.59 20.71
N GLU A 449 -11.49 -11.63 20.93
CA GLU A 449 -10.15 -11.50 21.50
C GLU A 449 -9.12 -12.37 20.75
N VAL A 450 -8.08 -11.71 20.23
CA VAL A 450 -6.88 -12.35 19.67
C VAL A 450 -5.71 -12.09 20.61
N ALA A 451 -4.90 -13.11 20.85
CA ALA A 451 -3.76 -13.05 21.75
C ALA A 451 -2.46 -13.44 21.03
N PHE A 452 -1.40 -12.71 21.35
CA PHE A 452 -0.03 -13.00 20.99
C PHE A 452 0.77 -13.29 22.24
N SER A 453 1.19 -14.54 22.43
CA SER A 453 1.90 -15.00 23.62
C SER A 453 3.29 -15.55 23.27
N PHE A 454 4.26 -15.29 24.14
CA PHE A 454 5.64 -15.73 23.94
C PHE A 454 6.38 -15.86 25.27
N ASP A 455 7.44 -16.67 25.27
CA ASP A 455 8.41 -16.78 26.37
C ASP A 455 9.81 -16.78 25.77
N VAL A 456 10.72 -16.02 26.39
CA VAL A 456 12.13 -15.86 26.00
C VAL A 456 13.07 -16.30 27.13
N GLY A 457 12.59 -17.20 27.99
CA GLY A 457 13.33 -17.80 29.10
C GLY A 457 13.13 -17.12 30.46
N ASN A 458 12.30 -16.08 30.54
CA ASN A 458 12.01 -15.34 31.78
C ASN A 458 10.51 -15.34 32.15
N GLY A 459 9.74 -16.26 31.58
CA GLY A 459 8.33 -16.46 31.85
C GLY A 459 7.44 -15.87 30.74
N PRO A 460 6.20 -16.39 30.62
CA PRO A 460 5.32 -16.05 29.53
C PRO A 460 4.84 -14.59 29.60
N ARG A 461 4.80 -13.96 28.44
CA ARG A 461 4.24 -12.63 28.20
C ARG A 461 3.18 -12.71 27.12
N GLU A 462 2.27 -11.75 27.13
CA GLU A 462 1.14 -11.71 26.21
C GLU A 462 0.76 -10.28 25.84
N VAL A 463 0.34 -10.10 24.58
CA VAL A 463 -0.34 -8.91 24.07
C VAL A 463 -1.70 -9.34 23.54
N THR A 464 -2.78 -8.72 24.00
CA THR A 464 -4.14 -9.03 23.55
C THR A 464 -4.78 -7.83 22.86
N VAL A 465 -5.55 -8.12 21.81
CA VAL A 465 -6.41 -7.15 21.13
C VAL A 465 -7.85 -7.61 21.29
N GLN A 466 -8.66 -6.75 21.90
CA GLN A 466 -10.10 -6.93 22.02
C GLN A 466 -10.83 -6.01 21.03
N SER A 467 -11.91 -6.51 20.44
CA SER A 467 -12.75 -5.76 19.50
C SER A 467 -14.19 -5.69 19.99
N PRO A 468 -14.90 -4.56 19.78
CA PRO A 468 -16.33 -4.45 20.06
C PRO A 468 -17.19 -5.42 19.22
N THR A 469 -16.73 -5.77 18.02
CA THR A 469 -17.36 -6.75 17.13
C THR A 469 -16.55 -8.03 17.08
N ALA A 470 -17.23 -9.17 16.97
CA ALA A 470 -16.57 -10.46 16.90
C ALA A 470 -15.77 -10.64 15.60
N PHE A 471 -14.61 -11.26 15.70
CA PHE A 471 -13.71 -11.63 14.61
C PHE A 471 -14.10 -12.95 13.92
N ASN A 472 -14.97 -13.76 14.53
CA ASN A 472 -15.50 -14.99 13.93
C ASN A 472 -16.75 -14.73 13.07
N ASP A 473 -16.74 -13.62 12.33
CA ASP A 473 -17.85 -13.13 11.50
C ASP A 473 -17.81 -13.64 10.05
N ASN A 474 -16.97 -14.65 9.76
CA ASN A 474 -16.72 -15.17 8.42
C ASN A 474 -16.24 -14.10 7.41
N ARG A 475 -15.53 -13.08 7.88
CA ARG A 475 -14.77 -12.12 7.04
C ARG A 475 -13.28 -12.25 7.29
N TRP A 476 -12.47 -11.76 6.35
CA TRP A 476 -11.02 -11.72 6.49
C TRP A 476 -10.59 -10.61 7.43
N HIS A 477 -9.79 -10.96 8.44
CA HIS A 477 -9.16 -10.03 9.37
C HIS A 477 -7.65 -10.15 9.27
N LEU A 478 -6.95 -9.03 9.09
CA LEU A 478 -5.49 -8.97 9.06
C LEU A 478 -4.93 -8.98 10.49
N VAL A 479 -4.01 -9.88 10.78
CA VAL A 479 -3.22 -9.91 12.01
C VAL A 479 -1.80 -9.46 11.68
N ARG A 480 -1.27 -8.51 12.44
CA ARG A 480 0.14 -8.12 12.44
C ARG A 480 0.65 -8.22 13.87
N ALA A 481 1.60 -9.12 14.11
CA ALA A 481 2.25 -9.30 15.39
C ALA A 481 3.76 -9.09 15.20
N ASP A 482 4.34 -8.24 16.03
CA ASP A 482 5.77 -7.93 15.99
C ASP A 482 6.33 -8.06 17.40
N ARG A 483 7.48 -8.71 17.53
CA ARG A 483 8.26 -8.77 18.76
C ARG A 483 9.70 -8.42 18.43
N ASN A 484 10.23 -7.44 19.13
CA ASN A 484 11.61 -7.02 19.02
C ASN A 484 12.25 -6.90 20.42
N VAL A 485 13.48 -6.40 20.49
CA VAL A 485 14.23 -6.28 21.75
C VAL A 485 13.69 -5.19 22.69
N LYS A 486 12.80 -4.31 22.21
CA LYS A 486 12.22 -3.18 22.97
C LYS A 486 10.77 -3.42 23.38
N GLU A 487 10.00 -4.07 22.54
CA GLU A 487 8.58 -4.32 22.78
C GLU A 487 8.05 -5.50 21.96
N ALA A 488 6.88 -6.00 22.36
CA ALA A 488 6.02 -6.83 21.55
C ALA A 488 4.71 -6.09 21.26
N SER A 489 4.08 -6.38 20.13
CA SER A 489 2.88 -5.70 19.69
C SER A 489 1.96 -6.58 18.87
N LEU A 490 0.68 -6.23 18.89
CA LEU A 490 -0.37 -6.92 18.15
C LEU A 490 -1.36 -5.90 17.59
N GLN A 491 -1.72 -6.07 16.32
CA GLN A 491 -2.78 -5.35 15.64
C GLN A 491 -3.68 -6.34 14.90
N VAL A 492 -5.00 -6.16 15.01
CA VAL A 492 -5.98 -7.02 14.33
C VAL A 492 -7.04 -6.16 13.63
N GLY A 493 -7.16 -6.35 12.32
CA GLY A 493 -8.06 -5.57 11.47
C GLY A 493 -7.78 -4.07 11.59
N GLN A 494 -8.84 -3.31 11.87
CA GLN A 494 -8.77 -1.85 12.08
C GLN A 494 -8.60 -1.46 13.56
N GLN A 495 -8.37 -2.43 14.47
CA GLN A 495 -8.22 -2.13 15.88
C GLN A 495 -6.87 -1.41 16.15
N PRO A 496 -6.80 -0.53 17.16
CA PRO A 496 -5.55 0.11 17.55
C PRO A 496 -4.48 -0.92 17.95
N ARG A 497 -3.24 -0.69 17.49
CA ARG A 497 -2.08 -1.51 17.90
C ARG A 497 -1.93 -1.49 19.42
N LYS A 498 -1.75 -2.66 20.01
CA LYS A 498 -1.43 -2.84 21.43
C LYS A 498 0.04 -3.21 21.55
N THR A 499 0.71 -2.70 22.58
CA THR A 499 2.14 -2.93 22.83
C THR A 499 2.40 -3.36 24.26
N GLN A 500 3.46 -4.13 24.45
CA GLN A 500 3.98 -4.61 25.72
C GLN A 500 5.50 -4.40 25.72
N PRO A 501 6.04 -3.53 26.60
CA PRO A 501 7.47 -3.32 26.69
C PRO A 501 8.23 -4.59 27.05
N ALA A 502 9.41 -4.75 26.45
CA ALA A 502 10.35 -5.82 26.78
C ALA A 502 10.97 -5.57 28.17
N PRO A 503 11.22 -6.61 28.98
CA PRO A 503 11.91 -6.46 30.26
C PRO A 503 13.32 -5.91 30.08
N ALA A 504 13.77 -5.04 30.99
CA ALA A 504 15.14 -4.49 30.97
C ALA A 504 16.23 -5.57 31.17
N ALA A 505 15.86 -6.73 31.71
CA ALA A 505 16.77 -7.80 32.07
C ALA A 505 17.07 -8.74 30.89
N GLY A 506 17.98 -8.35 30.00
CA GLY A 506 18.89 -9.17 29.17
C GLY A 506 18.39 -10.38 28.33
N HIS A 507 17.16 -10.86 28.53
CA HIS A 507 16.58 -12.04 27.88
C HIS A 507 15.83 -11.54 26.66
N ALA A 508 16.59 -11.29 25.60
CA ALA A 508 16.08 -10.75 24.35
C ALA A 508 16.04 -11.79 23.23
N ARG A 509 16.58 -12.99 23.43
CA ARG A 509 16.74 -14.01 22.39
C ARG A 509 15.63 -15.06 22.50
N LEU A 510 14.83 -15.22 21.46
CA LEU A 510 13.82 -16.26 21.34
C LEU A 510 14.44 -17.52 20.70
N GLN A 511 14.59 -18.59 21.49
CA GLN A 511 15.26 -19.83 21.07
C GLN A 511 14.27 -20.97 20.81
N LEU A 512 13.85 -21.10 19.55
CA LEU A 512 12.92 -22.14 19.09
C LEU A 512 13.66 -23.35 18.53
N ASN A 513 13.12 -24.56 18.73
CA ASN A 513 13.75 -25.81 18.28
C ASN A 513 12.80 -26.80 17.59
N SER A 514 11.49 -26.65 17.77
CA SER A 514 10.49 -27.47 17.09
C SER A 514 10.19 -26.95 15.69
N GLN A 515 9.46 -27.74 14.90
CA GLN A 515 8.85 -27.26 13.67
C GLN A 515 7.80 -26.20 13.99
N LEU A 516 7.57 -25.29 13.05
CA LEU A 516 6.48 -24.33 13.13
C LEU A 516 5.16 -25.02 12.76
N PHE A 517 4.15 -24.94 13.62
CA PHE A 517 2.79 -25.42 13.37
C PHE A 517 1.89 -24.24 12.98
N VAL A 518 1.10 -24.41 11.93
CA VAL A 518 0.13 -23.42 11.42
C VAL A 518 -1.25 -24.05 11.35
N GLY A 519 -2.26 -23.36 11.86
CA GLY A 519 -3.63 -23.84 12.00
C GLY A 519 -3.83 -24.88 13.12
N GLY A 520 -2.80 -25.16 13.91
CA GLY A 520 -2.87 -26.12 15.00
C GLY A 520 -1.64 -26.10 15.90
N THR A 521 -1.56 -27.09 16.77
CA THR A 521 -0.52 -27.24 17.79
C THR A 521 0.19 -28.58 17.66
N ALA A 522 1.36 -28.71 18.26
CA ALA A 522 2.08 -29.98 18.31
C ALA A 522 1.27 -31.10 18.99
N SER A 523 0.41 -30.74 19.95
CA SER A 523 -0.46 -31.69 20.67
C SER A 523 -1.74 -32.04 19.92
N ARG A 524 -2.02 -31.41 18.76
CA ARG A 524 -3.26 -31.56 17.98
C ARG A 524 -4.53 -31.26 18.79
N GLN A 525 -4.41 -30.32 19.71
CA GLN A 525 -5.53 -29.80 20.49
C GLN A 525 -5.71 -28.31 20.21
N ARG A 526 -6.96 -27.83 20.27
CA ARG A 526 -7.32 -26.41 20.08
C ARG A 526 -6.90 -25.87 18.69
N GLY A 527 -6.88 -26.73 17.67
CA GLY A 527 -6.56 -26.31 16.31
C GLY A 527 -7.58 -25.34 15.76
N PHE A 528 -7.12 -24.52 14.82
CA PHE A 528 -7.92 -23.51 14.18
C PHE A 528 -8.82 -24.14 13.10
N LEU A 529 -10.09 -23.75 13.10
CA LEU A 529 -11.04 -24.06 12.05
C LEU A 529 -11.30 -22.79 11.25
N GLY A 530 -11.14 -22.85 9.92
CA GLY A 530 -11.31 -21.68 9.05
C GLY A 530 -10.14 -21.55 8.08
N CYS A 531 -9.87 -20.33 7.64
CA CYS A 531 -8.85 -20.08 6.63
C CYS A 531 -7.73 -19.16 7.13
N ILE A 532 -6.51 -19.43 6.68
CA ILE A 532 -5.35 -18.54 6.84
C ILE A 532 -4.84 -18.20 5.43
N ARG A 533 -4.47 -16.93 5.20
CA ARG A 533 -4.00 -16.42 3.91
C ARG A 533 -2.83 -15.46 4.08
N SER A 534 -1.94 -15.42 3.09
CA SER A 534 -0.80 -14.49 3.02
C SER A 534 0.05 -14.53 4.29
N LEU A 535 0.36 -15.74 4.77
CA LEU A 535 1.20 -15.92 5.96
C LEU A 535 2.65 -15.55 5.65
N ARG A 536 3.16 -14.56 6.37
CA ARG A 536 4.54 -14.09 6.31
C ARG A 536 5.19 -14.12 7.68
N LEU A 537 6.48 -14.47 7.70
CA LEU A 537 7.33 -14.51 8.88
C LEU A 537 8.65 -13.80 8.57
N ASN A 538 8.95 -12.69 9.25
CA ASN A 538 10.14 -11.86 8.99
C ASN A 538 10.30 -11.56 7.48
N GLY A 539 9.21 -11.14 6.85
CA GLY A 539 9.15 -10.84 5.42
C GLY A 539 9.04 -12.05 4.46
N LEU A 540 9.36 -13.26 4.92
CA LEU A 540 9.27 -14.47 4.10
C LEU A 540 7.83 -14.99 4.00
N ALA A 541 7.28 -15.02 2.79
CA ALA A 541 5.99 -15.66 2.51
C ALA A 541 6.11 -17.20 2.54
N LEU A 542 5.28 -17.86 3.34
CA LEU A 542 5.22 -19.32 3.40
C LEU A 542 4.14 -19.86 2.46
N ASP A 543 4.49 -20.77 1.55
CA ASP A 543 3.53 -21.39 0.62
C ASP A 543 2.56 -22.33 1.35
N LEU A 544 1.33 -21.85 1.56
CA LEU A 544 0.26 -22.59 2.25
C LEU A 544 -0.44 -23.54 1.28
N GLU A 545 -0.66 -23.13 0.03
CA GLU A 545 -1.36 -23.90 -1.00
C GLU A 545 -0.60 -25.19 -1.36
N GLU A 546 0.71 -25.08 -1.61
CA GLU A 546 1.55 -26.24 -1.90
C GLU A 546 1.56 -27.21 -0.71
N ARG A 547 1.71 -26.67 0.51
CA ARG A 547 1.76 -27.49 1.73
C ARG A 547 0.42 -28.17 2.03
N ALA A 548 -0.70 -27.47 1.82
CA ALA A 548 -2.05 -27.99 1.98
C ALA A 548 -2.34 -29.13 1.02
N THR A 549 -1.87 -29.04 -0.23
CA THR A 549 -2.04 -30.10 -1.24
C THR A 549 -1.51 -31.47 -0.77
N MET A 550 -0.49 -31.47 0.09
CA MET A 550 0.13 -32.70 0.63
C MET A 550 -0.39 -33.10 2.03
N THR A 551 -1.31 -32.33 2.64
CA THR A 551 -1.68 -32.49 4.05
C THR A 551 -3.17 -32.86 4.21
N PRO A 552 -3.50 -34.06 4.72
CA PRO A 552 -4.89 -34.44 4.95
C PRO A 552 -5.62 -33.51 5.94
N GLY A 553 -6.87 -33.15 5.62
CA GLY A 553 -7.69 -32.28 6.47
C GLY A 553 -7.44 -30.78 6.29
N VAL A 554 -6.48 -30.41 5.42
CA VAL A 554 -6.24 -29.02 4.98
C VAL A 554 -6.44 -28.94 3.46
N GLU A 555 -7.22 -27.97 3.00
CA GLU A 555 -7.48 -27.76 1.58
C GLU A 555 -6.76 -26.50 1.07
N PRO A 556 -6.18 -26.52 -0.15
CA PRO A 556 -5.58 -25.32 -0.74
C PRO A 556 -6.65 -24.31 -1.16
N GLY A 557 -6.37 -23.03 -0.93
CA GLY A 557 -7.30 -21.94 -1.19
C GLY A 557 -8.33 -21.73 -0.07
N CYS A 558 -9.08 -20.64 -0.16
CA CYS A 558 -10.24 -20.39 0.69
C CYS A 558 -11.28 -19.50 -0.01
N PRO A 559 -12.43 -20.05 -0.45
CA PRO A 559 -13.45 -19.28 -1.14
C PRO A 559 -14.23 -18.34 -0.21
N GLY A 560 -15.02 -17.47 -0.82
CA GLY A 560 -15.92 -16.53 -0.13
C GLY A 560 -15.30 -15.14 0.05
N HIS A 561 -14.50 -14.70 -0.90
CA HIS A 561 -13.91 -13.36 -0.93
C HIS A 561 -14.97 -12.24 -0.92
N CYS A 562 -16.13 -12.46 -1.56
CA CYS A 562 -17.22 -11.48 -1.57
C CYS A 562 -17.77 -11.13 -0.16
N SER A 563 -17.61 -11.99 0.86
CA SER A 563 -18.06 -11.65 2.24
C SER A 563 -17.28 -10.47 2.83
N THR A 564 -16.03 -10.31 2.41
CA THR A 564 -15.14 -9.24 2.87
C THR A 564 -15.12 -8.09 1.89
N TYR A 565 -14.91 -8.39 0.60
CA TYR A 565 -14.65 -7.37 -0.41
C TYR A 565 -15.90 -6.95 -1.21
N GLY A 566 -17.05 -7.59 -1.00
CA GLY A 566 -18.25 -7.30 -1.78
C GLY A 566 -18.78 -5.87 -1.65
N HIS A 567 -18.44 -5.18 -0.56
CA HIS A 567 -18.76 -3.77 -0.35
C HIS A 567 -18.03 -2.82 -1.31
N LEU A 568 -16.95 -3.28 -1.96
CA LEU A 568 -16.26 -2.52 -3.00
C LEU A 568 -17.09 -2.44 -4.30
N CYS A 569 -18.10 -3.30 -4.50
CA CYS A 569 -19.01 -3.15 -5.63
C CYS A 569 -20.03 -2.05 -5.35
N HIS A 570 -19.78 -0.87 -5.90
CA HIS A 570 -20.60 0.32 -5.72
C HIS A 570 -21.85 0.31 -6.62
N ASN A 571 -22.75 1.27 -6.39
CA ASN A 571 -23.88 1.59 -7.26
C ASN A 571 -24.79 0.42 -7.66
N GLY A 572 -24.97 -0.55 -6.75
CA GLY A 572 -25.81 -1.72 -6.99
C GLY A 572 -25.14 -2.82 -7.83
N GLY A 573 -23.85 -2.70 -8.10
CA GLY A 573 -23.04 -3.75 -8.71
C GLY A 573 -23.05 -5.04 -7.89
N ARG A 574 -23.11 -6.19 -8.55
CA ARG A 574 -23.17 -7.51 -7.88
C ARG A 574 -21.77 -8.11 -7.77
N CYS A 575 -21.32 -8.41 -6.54
CA CYS A 575 -20.06 -9.12 -6.34
C CYS A 575 -20.12 -10.55 -6.90
N ARG A 576 -19.07 -10.93 -7.64
CA ARG A 576 -18.83 -12.26 -8.20
C ARG A 576 -17.50 -12.80 -7.65
N GLU A 577 -17.53 -14.05 -7.22
CA GLU A 577 -16.37 -14.75 -6.69
C GLU A 577 -15.41 -15.14 -7.83
N LYS A 578 -14.10 -14.91 -7.63
CA LYS A 578 -13.05 -15.49 -8.47
C LYS A 578 -12.26 -16.52 -7.67
N ARG A 579 -11.46 -17.34 -8.36
CA ARG A 579 -10.49 -18.23 -7.68
C ARG A 579 -9.51 -17.44 -6.81
N ARG A 580 -9.16 -16.24 -7.26
CA ARG A 580 -8.31 -15.27 -6.56
C ARG A 580 -8.99 -13.92 -6.67
N GLY A 581 -9.55 -13.44 -5.56
CA GLY A 581 -10.24 -12.15 -5.47
C GLY A 581 -11.70 -12.14 -5.91
N ILE A 582 -12.15 -10.95 -6.32
CA ILE A 582 -13.54 -10.68 -6.70
C ILE A 582 -13.63 -9.97 -8.06
N SER A 583 -14.85 -9.86 -8.58
CA SER A 583 -15.21 -8.91 -9.65
C SER A 583 -16.60 -8.35 -9.38
N CYS A 584 -16.86 -7.12 -9.81
CA CYS A 584 -18.18 -6.54 -9.75
C CYS A 584 -18.87 -6.66 -11.11
N ASP A 585 -20.08 -7.21 -11.09
CA ASP A 585 -20.97 -7.28 -12.25
C ASP A 585 -21.84 -6.02 -12.27
N CYS A 586 -21.48 -5.11 -13.17
CA CYS A 586 -22.12 -3.81 -13.33
C CYS A 586 -23.26 -3.81 -14.37
N THR A 587 -23.58 -4.96 -14.97
CA THR A 587 -24.50 -5.11 -16.13
C THR A 587 -25.88 -4.47 -15.89
N PHE A 588 -26.38 -4.52 -14.65
CA PHE A 588 -27.67 -3.97 -14.25
C PHE A 588 -27.55 -2.65 -13.47
N SER A 589 -26.41 -1.97 -13.61
CA SER A 589 -26.16 -0.64 -13.05
C SER A 589 -25.97 0.38 -14.16
N ALA A 590 -26.11 1.68 -13.84
CA ALA A 590 -25.79 2.77 -14.77
C ALA A 590 -24.29 3.13 -14.75
N TYR A 591 -23.44 2.21 -14.28
CA TYR A 591 -22.02 2.42 -14.01
C TYR A 591 -21.21 1.27 -14.60
N ASP A 592 -19.92 1.52 -14.80
CA ASP A 592 -18.91 0.60 -15.30
C ASP A 592 -17.64 0.70 -14.44
N GLY A 593 -16.58 0.03 -14.85
CA GLY A 593 -15.32 -0.06 -14.13
C GLY A 593 -15.28 -1.25 -13.15
N PRO A 594 -14.12 -1.52 -12.54
CA PRO A 594 -13.91 -2.73 -11.74
C PRO A 594 -14.80 -2.83 -10.50
N PHE A 595 -15.22 -1.68 -10.00
CA PHE A 595 -16.03 -1.51 -8.80
C PHE A 595 -17.38 -0.82 -9.08
N CYS A 596 -17.79 -0.71 -10.35
CA CYS A 596 -19.03 -0.05 -10.78
C CYS A 596 -19.11 1.42 -10.31
N GLU A 597 -18.00 2.14 -10.39
CA GLU A 597 -17.87 3.54 -9.95
C GLU A 597 -17.88 4.54 -11.10
N SER A 598 -17.61 4.08 -12.33
CA SER A 598 -17.48 4.95 -13.50
C SER A 598 -18.85 5.16 -14.14
N ASP A 599 -19.33 6.40 -14.23
CA ASP A 599 -20.63 6.70 -14.83
C ASP A 599 -20.69 6.28 -16.31
N ILE A 600 -21.68 5.46 -16.69
CA ILE A 600 -22.03 5.27 -18.09
C ILE A 600 -22.92 6.44 -18.50
N SER A 601 -22.35 7.40 -19.22
CA SER A 601 -23.07 8.61 -19.63
C SER A 601 -22.86 8.96 -21.10
N ALA A 602 -23.82 9.67 -21.67
CA ALA A 602 -23.72 10.23 -23.01
C ALA A 602 -24.09 11.72 -22.97
N TYR A 603 -23.34 12.54 -23.72
CA TYR A 603 -23.65 13.95 -23.88
C TYR A 603 -24.54 14.17 -25.11
N PHE A 604 -25.69 14.82 -24.92
CA PHE A 604 -26.63 15.15 -25.99
C PHE A 604 -26.58 16.64 -26.30
N GLY A 605 -26.15 16.98 -27.52
CA GLY A 605 -26.26 18.33 -28.06
C GLY A 605 -27.69 18.66 -28.51
N ALA A 606 -27.91 19.91 -28.95
CA ALA A 606 -29.19 20.30 -29.54
C ALA A 606 -29.50 19.46 -30.78
N GLY A 607 -30.69 18.84 -30.81
CA GLY A 607 -31.10 17.94 -31.89
C GLY A 607 -30.42 16.56 -31.93
N SER A 608 -29.51 16.24 -30.99
CA SER A 608 -28.89 14.92 -30.91
C SER A 608 -29.82 13.89 -30.27
N SER A 609 -29.81 12.67 -30.80
CA SER A 609 -30.54 11.52 -30.27
C SER A 609 -29.80 10.22 -30.54
N VAL A 610 -29.99 9.24 -29.67
CA VAL A 610 -29.59 7.85 -29.92
C VAL A 610 -30.87 7.04 -30.11
N ILE A 611 -30.94 6.24 -31.17
CA ILE A 611 -32.09 5.37 -31.46
C ILE A 611 -31.59 3.93 -31.47
N TYR A 612 -32.20 3.09 -30.64
CA TYR A 612 -32.01 1.64 -30.60
C TYR A 612 -33.24 0.98 -31.22
N ASN A 613 -33.05 0.29 -32.34
CA ASN A 613 -34.11 -0.46 -33.02
C ASN A 613 -34.05 -1.93 -32.60
N PHE A 614 -35.16 -2.48 -32.09
CA PHE A 614 -35.19 -3.87 -31.64
C PHE A 614 -35.05 -4.89 -32.80
N GLN A 615 -35.28 -4.46 -34.05
CA GLN A 615 -35.43 -5.34 -35.21
C GLN A 615 -34.11 -5.70 -35.91
N GLU A 616 -33.01 -4.95 -35.71
CA GLU A 616 -31.74 -5.23 -36.42
C GLU A 616 -30.97 -6.44 -35.86
N HIS A 617 -31.23 -6.89 -34.63
CA HIS A 617 -30.53 -8.04 -34.03
C HIS A 617 -31.07 -9.42 -34.42
N TYR A 618 -32.19 -9.52 -35.16
CA TYR A 618 -32.76 -10.82 -35.56
C TYR A 618 -32.37 -11.25 -36.98
N ASN A 619 -31.94 -10.31 -37.84
CA ASN A 619 -31.66 -10.59 -39.25
C ASN A 619 -30.23 -11.10 -39.53
N ASP A 620 -29.30 -11.00 -38.57
CA ASP A 620 -27.90 -11.41 -38.79
C ASP A 620 -27.62 -12.90 -38.45
N THR A 621 -28.56 -13.59 -37.79
CA THR A 621 -28.42 -15.02 -37.42
C THR A 621 -29.06 -15.98 -38.44
N PHE A 622 -29.82 -15.48 -39.41
CA PHE A 622 -30.48 -16.30 -40.45
C PHE A 622 -30.35 -15.68 -41.85
N SER A 623 -29.13 -15.56 -42.34
CA SER A 623 -28.88 -15.43 -43.79
C SER A 623 -27.92 -16.51 -44.28
N LYS A 624 -28.47 -17.71 -44.47
CA LYS A 624 -28.15 -18.60 -45.60
C LYS A 624 -29.25 -19.65 -45.75
N ASN A 625 -29.93 -19.58 -46.89
CA ASN A 625 -30.86 -20.57 -47.46
C ASN A 625 -32.25 -20.69 -46.82
N SER A 626 -33.23 -19.96 -47.35
CA SER A 626 -34.46 -20.58 -47.85
C SER A 626 -35.34 -19.56 -48.57
N SER A 627 -35.59 -19.82 -49.85
CA SER A 627 -36.59 -19.14 -50.68
C SER A 627 -37.97 -19.69 -50.35
N SER A 628 -38.73 -19.03 -49.46
CA SER A 628 -40.17 -19.28 -49.28
C SER A 628 -40.88 -18.01 -48.81
N PHE A 629 -41.56 -17.35 -49.75
CA PHE A 629 -42.58 -16.34 -49.48
C PHE A 629 -43.81 -17.03 -48.85
N THR A 630 -44.03 -16.87 -47.54
CA THR A 630 -45.33 -16.68 -46.86
C THR A 630 -45.14 -16.80 -45.34
N ALA A 631 -45.48 -15.72 -44.62
CA ALA A 631 -45.84 -15.64 -43.19
C ALA A 631 -44.94 -16.36 -42.16
N LEU A 632 -43.97 -15.65 -41.60
CA LEU A 632 -43.44 -15.95 -40.27
C LEU A 632 -43.79 -14.79 -39.35
N PHE A 633 -44.69 -15.10 -38.42
CA PHE A 633 -45.37 -14.24 -37.48
C PHE A 633 -44.38 -13.39 -36.68
N HIS A 634 -44.63 -12.09 -36.65
CA HIS A 634 -43.99 -11.14 -35.75
C HIS A 634 -44.23 -11.60 -34.31
N GLU A 635 -43.20 -11.98 -33.56
CA GLU A 635 -43.30 -11.94 -32.11
C GLU A 635 -43.30 -10.46 -31.73
N ASP A 636 -44.48 -9.86 -31.75
CA ASP A 636 -44.71 -8.51 -31.24
C ASP A 636 -44.28 -8.51 -29.77
N LEU A 637 -43.25 -7.73 -29.44
CA LEU A 637 -42.79 -7.58 -28.07
C LEU A 637 -43.88 -6.86 -27.26
N THR A 638 -44.84 -7.64 -26.75
CA THR A 638 -45.93 -7.13 -25.91
C THR A 638 -45.47 -7.10 -24.45
N LEU A 639 -45.38 -5.90 -23.90
CA LEU A 639 -45.00 -5.68 -22.51
C LEU A 639 -46.26 -5.54 -21.65
N THR A 640 -46.48 -6.48 -20.73
CA THR A 640 -47.48 -6.33 -19.66
C THR A 640 -46.93 -5.57 -18.45
N GLY A 641 -45.62 -5.38 -18.38
CA GLY A 641 -44.95 -4.52 -17.42
C GLY A 641 -43.50 -4.24 -17.82
N GLU A 642 -42.97 -3.13 -17.34
CA GLU A 642 -41.60 -2.70 -17.63
C GLU A 642 -41.04 -1.81 -16.51
N MET A 643 -39.71 -1.79 -16.43
CA MET A 643 -38.98 -0.91 -15.53
C MET A 643 -38.01 -0.05 -16.34
N ALA A 644 -38.19 1.26 -16.28
CA ALA A 644 -37.29 2.24 -16.88
C ALA A 644 -36.61 3.03 -15.77
N THR A 645 -35.27 3.01 -15.74
CA THR A 645 -34.47 3.83 -14.82
C THR A 645 -33.53 4.69 -15.65
N LEU A 646 -33.56 6.01 -15.44
CA LEU A 646 -32.70 6.95 -16.13
C LEU A 646 -32.23 8.05 -15.18
N SER A 647 -31.03 8.56 -15.43
CA SER A 647 -30.48 9.71 -14.73
C SER A 647 -30.16 10.79 -15.74
N PHE A 648 -30.46 12.05 -15.42
CA PHE A 648 -30.21 13.17 -16.31
C PHE A 648 -29.76 14.41 -15.55
N ARG A 649 -29.00 15.26 -16.24
CA ARG A 649 -28.57 16.58 -15.78
C ARG A 649 -28.73 17.55 -16.94
N THR A 650 -29.57 18.56 -16.80
CA THR A 650 -29.83 19.51 -17.89
C THR A 650 -30.27 20.87 -17.37
N THR A 651 -30.07 21.90 -18.19
CA THR A 651 -30.67 23.24 -18.05
C THR A 651 -31.61 23.58 -19.20
N GLY A 652 -31.75 22.66 -20.18
CA GLY A 652 -32.58 22.84 -21.37
C GLY A 652 -34.02 22.36 -21.17
N THR A 653 -34.98 23.19 -21.56
CA THR A 653 -36.41 22.85 -21.64
C THR A 653 -37.03 23.42 -22.91
N PRO A 654 -38.03 22.75 -23.52
CA PRO A 654 -38.43 21.37 -23.25
C PRO A 654 -37.38 20.36 -23.76
N SER A 655 -37.30 19.21 -23.11
CA SER A 655 -36.33 18.16 -23.45
C SER A 655 -36.99 16.79 -23.42
N SER A 656 -36.79 15.98 -24.46
CA SER A 656 -37.18 14.56 -24.45
C SER A 656 -36.03 13.73 -23.89
N LEU A 657 -36.30 12.95 -22.84
CA LEU A 657 -35.32 12.11 -22.17
C LEU A 657 -35.37 10.69 -22.71
N LEU A 658 -36.59 10.14 -22.81
CA LEU A 658 -36.88 8.79 -23.30
C LEU A 658 -38.14 8.81 -24.15
N TYR A 659 -38.11 8.16 -25.30
CA TYR A 659 -39.27 7.89 -26.13
C TYR A 659 -39.22 6.45 -26.64
N VAL A 660 -40.21 5.63 -26.28
CA VAL A 660 -40.35 4.26 -26.75
C VAL A 660 -41.52 4.22 -27.70
N SER A 661 -41.29 3.78 -28.93
CA SER A 661 -42.32 3.73 -29.99
C SER A 661 -42.75 2.30 -30.29
N SER A 662 -43.98 2.15 -30.75
CA SER A 662 -44.55 0.90 -31.28
C SER A 662 -44.93 1.04 -32.75
N PHE A 663 -45.09 -0.09 -33.45
CA PHE A 663 -45.70 -0.15 -34.78
C PHE A 663 -47.19 0.22 -34.77
N ASP A 664 -47.87 0.07 -33.64
CA ASP A 664 -49.32 0.32 -33.48
C ASP A 664 -49.66 1.76 -33.07
N GLU A 665 -48.70 2.69 -33.22
CA GLU A 665 -48.82 4.09 -32.77
C GLU A 665 -49.04 4.23 -31.25
N GLU A 666 -48.72 3.19 -30.49
CA GLU A 666 -48.56 3.20 -29.03
C GLU A 666 -47.19 3.77 -28.64
N TYR A 667 -47.07 4.43 -27.49
CA TYR A 667 -45.79 4.97 -27.03
C TYR A 667 -45.71 5.21 -25.51
N LEU A 668 -44.46 5.21 -25.02
CA LEU A 668 -44.06 5.76 -23.72
C LEU A 668 -43.14 6.96 -23.96
N SER A 669 -43.43 8.10 -23.35
CA SER A 669 -42.57 9.27 -23.42
C SER A 669 -42.29 9.87 -22.04
N VAL A 670 -41.02 10.18 -21.78
CA VAL A 670 -40.56 10.89 -20.58
C VAL A 670 -39.89 12.18 -21.02
N ILE A 671 -40.49 13.32 -20.66
CA ILE A 671 -40.03 14.64 -21.08
C ILE A 671 -39.92 15.60 -19.91
N LEU A 672 -39.09 16.63 -20.06
CA LEU A 672 -39.19 17.85 -19.28
C LEU A 672 -40.04 18.85 -20.06
N ALA A 673 -41.16 19.25 -19.46
CA ALA A 673 -42.05 20.26 -20.02
C ALA A 673 -41.36 21.65 -20.05
N PRO A 674 -41.91 22.65 -20.78
CA PRO A 674 -41.31 23.99 -20.88
C PRO A 674 -41.12 24.71 -19.54
N ASN A 675 -41.90 24.36 -18.51
CA ASN A 675 -41.77 24.87 -17.15
C ASN A 675 -40.75 24.08 -16.29
N GLY A 676 -40.12 23.05 -16.86
CA GLY A 676 -39.15 22.18 -16.19
C GLY A 676 -39.73 21.06 -15.33
N SER A 677 -41.05 20.84 -15.31
CA SER A 677 -41.63 19.68 -14.64
C SER A 677 -41.41 18.40 -15.44
N LEU A 678 -41.19 17.27 -14.76
CA LEU A 678 -41.13 15.96 -15.40
C LEU A 678 -42.53 15.54 -15.83
N GLN A 679 -42.70 15.12 -17.08
CA GLN A 679 -43.95 14.63 -17.60
C GLN A 679 -43.74 13.24 -18.19
N ILE A 680 -44.55 12.28 -17.75
CA ILE A 680 -44.55 10.90 -18.24
C ILE A 680 -45.87 10.68 -18.96
N ARG A 681 -45.79 10.15 -20.19
CA ARG A 681 -46.93 9.92 -21.06
C ARG A 681 -46.97 8.46 -21.50
N TYR A 682 -48.14 7.83 -21.40
CA TYR A 682 -48.40 6.50 -21.94
C TYR A 682 -49.57 6.57 -22.91
N LYS A 683 -49.39 6.02 -24.11
CA LYS A 683 -50.47 5.72 -25.05
C LYS A 683 -50.42 4.22 -25.35
N LEU A 684 -51.29 3.45 -24.71
CA LEU A 684 -51.36 1.99 -24.82
C LEU A 684 -52.54 1.48 -25.67
N ASP A 685 -53.28 2.39 -26.30
CA ASP A 685 -54.36 2.08 -27.24
C ASP A 685 -54.37 3.18 -28.31
N ARG A 686 -54.26 2.78 -29.58
CA ARG A 686 -54.24 3.71 -30.72
C ARG A 686 -55.45 4.64 -30.76
N HIS A 687 -56.60 4.17 -30.29
CA HIS A 687 -57.89 4.86 -30.33
C HIS A 687 -58.16 5.72 -29.09
N ARG A 688 -57.26 5.73 -28.09
CA ARG A 688 -57.38 6.55 -26.88
C ARG A 688 -56.36 7.68 -26.86
N GLU A 689 -56.70 8.75 -26.15
CA GLU A 689 -55.74 9.81 -25.81
C GLU A 689 -54.69 9.27 -24.83
N PRO A 690 -53.46 9.82 -24.85
CA PRO A 690 -52.41 9.42 -23.92
C PRO A 690 -52.75 9.80 -22.48
N ASP A 691 -52.44 8.91 -21.54
CA ASP A 691 -52.38 9.27 -20.11
C ASP A 691 -51.16 10.16 -19.87
N VAL A 692 -51.36 11.36 -19.33
CA VAL A 692 -50.30 12.34 -19.07
C VAL A 692 -50.20 12.65 -17.58
N PHE A 693 -49.04 12.35 -16.98
CA PHE A 693 -48.78 12.58 -15.57
C PHE A 693 -47.62 13.55 -15.37
N ASN A 694 -47.84 14.60 -14.58
CA ASN A 694 -46.81 15.57 -14.21
C ASN A 694 -46.25 15.26 -12.83
N PHE A 695 -44.93 15.14 -12.75
CA PHE A 695 -44.17 14.85 -11.55
C PHE A 695 -43.17 16.00 -11.27
N GLY A 696 -43.06 16.38 -10.00
CA GLY A 696 -42.20 17.47 -9.55
C GLY A 696 -42.95 18.79 -9.32
N PHE A 697 -42.78 19.37 -8.12
CA PHE A 697 -43.25 20.72 -7.78
C PHE A 697 -42.17 21.80 -8.03
N LYS A 698 -40.99 21.39 -8.51
CA LYS A 698 -39.82 22.23 -8.79
C LYS A 698 -39.29 21.92 -10.18
N ASN A 699 -38.67 22.92 -10.80
CA ASN A 699 -38.01 22.79 -12.10
C ASN A 699 -36.81 21.83 -11.98
N LEU A 700 -36.84 20.72 -12.73
CA LEU A 700 -35.77 19.71 -12.77
C LEU A 700 -34.72 19.98 -13.87
N ALA A 701 -34.83 21.08 -14.60
CA ALA A 701 -33.80 21.59 -15.48
C ALA A 701 -32.94 22.64 -14.75
N ASP A 702 -32.48 22.29 -13.55
CA ASP A 702 -31.72 23.17 -12.64
C ASP A 702 -30.19 22.97 -12.76
N GLY A 703 -29.74 22.10 -13.66
CA GLY A 703 -28.34 21.75 -13.83
C GLY A 703 -27.78 20.80 -12.77
N GLN A 704 -28.61 20.24 -11.88
CA GLN A 704 -28.25 19.16 -10.95
C GLN A 704 -28.54 17.78 -11.57
N LEU A 705 -27.94 16.73 -11.00
CA LEU A 705 -28.24 15.35 -11.39
C LEU A 705 -29.56 14.92 -10.76
N HIS A 706 -30.42 14.31 -11.57
CA HIS A 706 -31.68 13.75 -11.13
C HIS A 706 -31.83 12.30 -11.58
N HIS A 707 -32.45 11.49 -10.72
CA HIS A 707 -32.72 10.07 -10.94
C HIS A 707 -34.23 9.84 -11.04
N VAL A 708 -34.67 9.16 -12.09
CA VAL A 708 -36.08 8.80 -12.31
C VAL A 708 -36.19 7.29 -12.48
N ARG A 709 -37.05 6.67 -11.69
CA ARG A 709 -37.42 5.26 -11.81
C ARG A 709 -38.91 5.14 -12.06
N ILE A 710 -39.27 4.45 -13.13
CA ILE A 710 -40.64 4.15 -13.55
C ILE A 710 -40.77 2.63 -13.52
N ASN A 711 -41.75 2.12 -12.79
CA ASN A 711 -42.09 0.70 -12.78
C ASN A 711 -43.58 0.54 -13.06
N ARG A 712 -43.93 -0.10 -14.18
CA ARG A 712 -45.32 -0.37 -14.56
C ARG A 712 -45.59 -1.87 -14.49
N GLU A 713 -46.71 -2.22 -13.87
CA GLU A 713 -47.28 -3.56 -13.86
C GLU A 713 -48.75 -3.46 -14.30
N ALA A 714 -49.06 -3.93 -15.50
CA ALA A 714 -50.33 -3.73 -16.19
C ALA A 714 -50.75 -2.25 -16.21
N ALA A 715 -51.93 -1.91 -15.72
CA ALA A 715 -52.39 -0.52 -15.66
C ALA A 715 -51.78 0.30 -14.51
N VAL A 716 -51.05 -0.32 -13.57
CA VAL A 716 -50.52 0.39 -12.39
C VAL A 716 -49.09 0.82 -12.63
N MET A 717 -48.82 2.11 -12.50
CA MET A 717 -47.50 2.68 -12.71
C MET A 717 -47.01 3.41 -11.45
N PHE A 718 -45.76 3.16 -11.10
CA PHE A 718 -45.10 3.76 -9.95
C PHE A 718 -43.90 4.59 -10.39
N VAL A 719 -43.81 5.82 -9.87
CA VAL A 719 -42.72 6.75 -10.18
C VAL A 719 -42.01 7.18 -8.91
N GLU A 720 -40.68 7.17 -8.99
CA GLU A 720 -39.78 7.68 -7.98
C GLU A 720 -38.82 8.68 -8.63
N VAL A 721 -38.67 9.86 -8.01
CA VAL A 721 -37.76 10.93 -8.47
C VAL A 721 -36.86 11.33 -7.32
N ASN A 722 -35.55 11.23 -7.49
CA ASN A 722 -34.51 11.58 -6.50
C ASN A 722 -34.73 10.94 -5.10
N GLN A 723 -35.16 9.68 -5.05
CA GLN A 723 -35.44 8.95 -3.80
C GLN A 723 -36.59 9.54 -2.95
N ASN A 724 -37.47 10.37 -3.54
CA ASN A 724 -38.69 10.85 -2.89
C ASN A 724 -39.76 9.76 -2.84
N ALA A 725 -40.79 9.96 -1.99
CA ALA A 725 -41.90 9.03 -1.84
C ALA A 725 -42.50 8.58 -3.19
N ARG A 726 -42.54 7.26 -3.39
CA ARG A 726 -43.08 6.58 -4.57
C ARG A 726 -44.52 7.02 -4.81
N ARG A 727 -44.82 7.56 -6.00
CA ARG A 727 -46.17 7.92 -6.41
C ARG A 727 -46.76 6.82 -7.27
N GLN A 728 -47.97 6.40 -6.95
CA GLN A 728 -48.74 5.44 -7.73
C GLN A 728 -49.76 6.19 -8.59
N VAL A 729 -49.86 5.81 -9.85
CA VAL A 729 -50.89 6.27 -10.79
C VAL A 729 -51.45 5.07 -11.56
N ILE A 730 -52.66 5.22 -12.10
CA ILE A 730 -53.35 4.17 -12.85
C ILE A 730 -53.56 4.68 -14.28
N LEU A 731 -53.12 3.90 -15.26
CA LEU A 731 -53.28 4.17 -16.68
C LEU A 731 -54.72 3.85 -17.10
N SER A 732 -55.33 4.75 -17.87
CA SER A 732 -56.64 4.55 -18.47
C SER A 732 -56.55 4.14 -19.95
N SER A 733 -55.37 4.29 -20.56
CA SER A 733 -55.12 3.95 -21.96
C SER A 733 -55.04 2.44 -22.22
N GLY A 734 -54.64 1.61 -21.26
CA GLY A 734 -54.55 0.15 -21.46
C GLY A 734 -53.71 -0.57 -20.40
N THR A 735 -53.53 -1.88 -20.60
CA THR A 735 -52.71 -2.77 -19.74
C THR A 735 -51.50 -3.36 -20.43
N GLU A 736 -51.47 -3.34 -21.77
CA GLU A 736 -50.45 -3.97 -22.60
C GLU A 736 -49.83 -2.92 -23.51
N PHE A 737 -48.50 -2.99 -23.71
CA PHE A 737 -47.79 -2.15 -24.67
C PHE A 737 -47.31 -3.05 -25.81
N ASN A 738 -47.97 -2.96 -26.96
CA ASN A 738 -47.85 -3.91 -28.06
C ASN A 738 -46.79 -3.48 -29.08
N ALA A 739 -46.27 -4.45 -29.83
CA ALA A 739 -45.44 -4.25 -31.02
C ALA A 739 -44.33 -3.19 -30.85
N VAL A 740 -43.60 -3.23 -29.72
CA VAL A 740 -42.55 -2.26 -29.42
C VAL A 740 -41.46 -2.29 -30.50
N LYS A 741 -41.17 -1.12 -31.07
CA LYS A 741 -40.34 -0.93 -32.27
C LYS A 741 -38.94 -0.43 -31.95
N SER A 742 -38.83 0.64 -31.17
CA SER A 742 -37.55 1.30 -30.89
C SER A 742 -37.56 2.13 -29.62
N ILE A 743 -36.37 2.33 -29.05
CA ILE A 743 -36.09 3.27 -27.97
C ILE A 743 -35.29 4.43 -28.53
N MET A 744 -35.72 5.65 -28.24
CA MET A 744 -35.00 6.88 -28.54
C MET A 744 -34.63 7.60 -27.24
N LEU A 745 -33.35 7.90 -27.08
CA LEU A 745 -32.79 8.65 -25.95
C LEU A 745 -32.32 10.01 -26.43
N GLY A 746 -32.71 11.05 -25.69
CA GLY A 746 -32.29 12.43 -25.94
C GLY A 746 -32.97 13.09 -27.13
N THR A 747 -33.38 14.33 -26.93
CA THR A 747 -33.63 15.36 -27.94
C THR A 747 -33.94 16.66 -27.22
N VAL A 748 -33.05 17.66 -27.33
CA VAL A 748 -33.38 19.04 -26.89
C VAL A 748 -34.03 19.75 -28.06
N LEU A 749 -35.32 20.05 -27.93
CA LEU A 749 -36.07 20.79 -28.95
C LEU A 749 -35.61 22.25 -28.91
N GLY A 750 -34.64 22.60 -29.76
CA GLY A 750 -34.22 23.98 -29.96
C GLY A 750 -35.39 24.84 -30.45
N LYS A 751 -35.39 26.14 -30.13
CA LYS A 751 -36.38 27.10 -30.66
C LYS A 751 -36.34 27.07 -32.20
N TRP A 752 -37.34 26.44 -32.80
CA TRP A 752 -37.55 26.47 -34.24
C TRP A 752 -37.79 27.93 -34.68
N LYS A 753 -36.91 28.47 -35.53
CA LYS A 753 -37.23 29.68 -36.30
C LYS A 753 -38.37 29.31 -37.25
N LYS A 754 -39.50 30.00 -37.11
CA LYS A 754 -40.67 29.88 -37.99
C LYS A 754 -40.30 30.27 -39.42
N GLU A 755 -40.24 29.32 -40.34
CA GLU A 755 -40.58 29.50 -41.76
C GLU A 755 -41.23 28.21 -42.30
N GLY A 756 -42.49 28.29 -42.76
CA GLY A 756 -43.16 27.24 -43.54
C GLY A 756 -44.07 26.26 -42.77
N PRO A 757 -45.15 25.74 -43.39
CA PRO A 757 -46.31 25.21 -42.68
C PRO A 757 -46.09 23.82 -42.07
N SER A 758 -46.65 23.68 -40.88
CA SER A 758 -46.58 22.57 -39.94
C SER A 758 -47.19 21.26 -40.45
N PRO A 759 -46.56 20.12 -40.16
CA PRO A 759 -47.27 18.88 -39.91
C PRO A 759 -46.82 18.33 -38.55
N LEU A 760 -47.16 19.01 -37.45
CA LEU A 760 -46.98 18.52 -36.06
C LEU A 760 -47.71 19.51 -35.14
N THR A 761 -49.04 19.40 -35.14
CA THR A 761 -49.89 20.08 -34.16
C THR A 761 -50.72 19.01 -33.44
N THR A 762 -50.05 18.05 -32.81
CA THR A 762 -50.57 17.18 -31.75
C THR A 762 -49.40 16.38 -31.19
N LEU A 763 -48.68 17.00 -30.26
CA LEU A 763 -47.82 16.38 -29.24
C LEU A 763 -47.96 17.20 -27.97
#